data_AF-A0A7S8D6S2-F1
#
_entry.id   AF-A0A7S8D6S2-F1
#
_cell.length_a   1.000
_cell.length_b   1.000
_cell.length_c   1.000
_cell.angle_alpha   90.00
_cell.angle_beta   90.00
_cell.angle_gamma   90.00
#
_symmetry.space_group_name_H-M   'P 1'
#
loop_
_entity.id
_entity.type
_entity.pdbx_description
1 polymer ?
#
loop_
_entity_poly.entity_id
_entity_poly.type
_entity_poly.pdbx_seq_one_letter_code
_entity_poly.pdbx_strand_id
1 'polypeptide(L)'
;MRLINVDTLEMQEFFEPTIPPYAILSHRWGADNEEVSFSDITDGLTRKAGMAKLKGCCKQAKKDKLDYVWIDTCCINKESSKELDEAINSMFQWYRRASVCYTYMSDVPEGDDIWDPTSRFYSSSWFQRGWTLQELLAPVDASFYNEEWNFIGTKADLSREIEDITGIPRKYLLGWADFHQASVAQRMSWAAKRETKRTEDIAYCLLGIFNISMSMIYGEKEKAFERLQLKILEQTTDDSILAWGWTETDTNGKSPEASNPISAGIFASSPRDFACCGHVVPHAQRSNHNSTLTVSGGYLHTSLRLKNNKNNKSYAMLNCCSEDDDSKVIAIPLHPASSANEYIRPQNQRPILVKTPSVEDPSQNLQIKIDRQVHPLPTAETSTWLHVEGYQKLELKLAETYPPLEWKRSRALLTKKDDDKSSTNTQLLRFTSDVPESYDLIVGIKMNSSNSESPMRSYVIQALRKLTMEDIEKSLEFMDPKSLEVNTTDNGVTEVAVTLTQETVPQGVVYLVSLESTNTVPTASDKVPAIITAKLKYDFMDALRKEHLTGSTERPALDSLAALQDRRKSVEATMRAIEEEEKALADRKSLVLKDLESLTDRIAAEEAQIQGRPESYRKFKRDRLKTQSILDGESVYFPNCPTNQSLFLLVKEDVVHGPGNWFEKIIQRRLERVSETSLLWPVEVEQDMKNKDQPLLVWAAANKKADIVEILLEKGSDIKVKDKNGCTALCVTNNTQITEILLNHGAQLETRNLRNNTPLICAARGGWKKKVAFLLKKGADIEARNSLKNTALASAVLGGDLGVIGLLLDKGADAESKNDCGDTPLAIAAIKGRKRTTTRLLAKGAKIESRNNNQETPLALAAINGRLETTKLLLKNGADIEARDKDERTPLACAVMKGNVEVVEVLLEEGADIEVRDVDGRSPLALAAMDGSESIVKLLLEKDANVNSRDLKRVTALWHAASLGHESIIKMLSNEGAKLDVQGRTQLSPLMVAQQNEHKGTVKLLKKLLKETPPRGS
;
A
#
# COMPACT_ATOMS: atom_id res chain seq x y z
N MET A 1 -1.63 29.34 1.98
CA MET A 1 -1.73 28.42 3.12
C MET A 1 -1.96 29.23 4.39
N ARG A 2 -2.92 28.84 5.21
CA ARG A 2 -3.17 29.48 6.51
C ARG A 2 -2.47 28.70 7.62
N LEU A 3 -1.79 29.37 8.53
CA LEU A 3 -1.12 28.78 9.67
C LEU A 3 -1.55 29.49 10.95
N ILE A 4 -1.56 28.78 12.06
CA ILE A 4 -1.86 29.33 13.38
C ILE A 4 -0.55 29.69 14.06
N ASN A 5 -0.42 30.93 14.52
CA ASN A 5 0.73 31.36 15.31
C ASN A 5 0.68 30.72 16.70
N VAL A 6 1.80 30.14 17.12
CA VAL A 6 1.89 29.35 18.35
C VAL A 6 1.74 30.20 19.62
N ASP A 7 2.11 31.48 19.58
CA ASP A 7 2.03 32.39 20.72
C ASP A 7 0.67 33.08 20.83
N THR A 8 0.13 33.55 19.70
CA THR A 8 -1.14 34.32 19.69
C THR A 8 -2.38 33.44 19.48
N LEU A 9 -2.22 32.21 18.97
CA LEU A 9 -3.30 31.35 18.46
C LEU A 9 -4.11 31.98 17.33
N GLU A 10 -3.62 33.07 16.74
CA GLU A 10 -4.27 33.74 15.62
C GLU A 10 -3.82 33.13 14.30
N MET A 11 -4.71 33.17 13.32
CA MET A 11 -4.46 32.66 11.98
C MET A 11 -3.75 33.71 11.12
N GLN A 12 -2.75 33.26 10.36
CA GLN A 12 -1.98 34.09 9.43
C GLN A 12 -1.92 33.41 8.06
N GLU A 13 -2.05 34.22 7.00
CA GLU A 13 -1.98 33.75 5.62
C GLU A 13 -0.58 33.89 5.04
N PHE A 14 -0.12 32.82 4.41
CA PHE A 14 1.18 32.75 3.75
C PHE A 14 1.03 32.26 2.31
N PHE A 15 1.78 32.90 1.42
CA PHE A 15 1.87 32.54 0.01
C PHE A 15 3.28 32.02 -0.31
N GLU A 16 3.45 31.24 -1.35
CA GLU A 16 4.80 30.78 -1.73
C GLU A 16 5.65 31.94 -2.26
N PRO A 17 6.96 32.00 -1.93
CA PRO A 17 7.75 31.03 -1.16
C PRO A 17 7.86 31.36 0.35
N THR A 18 7.04 32.27 0.89
CA THR A 18 7.18 32.84 2.23
C THR A 18 6.55 32.01 3.34
N ILE A 19 6.15 30.76 3.07
CA ILE A 19 5.57 29.88 4.07
C ILE A 19 6.67 29.52 5.10
N PRO A 20 6.53 29.91 6.37
CA PRO A 20 7.51 29.62 7.41
C PRO A 20 7.54 28.11 7.74
N PRO A 21 8.58 27.59 8.40
CA PRO A 21 8.55 26.26 8.99
C PRO A 21 7.35 26.12 9.93
N TYR A 22 6.59 25.03 9.80
CA TYR A 22 5.42 24.74 10.63
C TYR A 22 5.38 23.28 11.06
N ALA A 23 4.76 23.01 12.20
CA ALA A 23 4.32 21.67 12.57
C ALA A 23 2.92 21.41 12.03
N ILE A 24 2.62 20.16 11.69
CA ILE A 24 1.29 19.76 11.22
C ILE A 24 0.67 18.77 12.21
N LEU A 25 -0.61 18.94 12.52
CA LEU A 25 -1.32 18.03 13.41
C LEU A 25 -2.09 16.98 12.61
N SER A 26 -1.69 15.72 12.73
CA SER A 26 -2.51 14.56 12.38
C SER A 26 -3.32 14.15 13.61
N HIS A 27 -4.64 14.09 13.48
CA HIS A 27 -5.50 13.80 14.62
C HIS A 27 -6.89 13.32 14.18
N ARG A 28 -7.70 12.98 15.18
CA ARG A 28 -9.14 12.78 15.07
C ARG A 28 -9.84 13.63 16.13
N TRP A 29 -10.92 14.32 15.77
CA TRP A 29 -11.84 14.89 16.76
C TRP A 29 -12.68 13.78 17.39
N GLY A 30 -12.99 13.89 18.69
CA GLY A 30 -13.86 12.95 19.39
C GLY A 30 -15.30 13.16 18.96
N ALA A 31 -16.08 13.88 19.76
CA ALA A 31 -17.44 14.27 19.39
C ALA A 31 -17.44 15.54 18.50
N ASP A 32 -18.46 15.71 17.65
CA ASP A 32 -18.55 16.84 16.69
C ASP A 32 -18.55 18.22 17.40
N ASN A 33 -18.95 18.29 18.68
CA ASN A 33 -18.91 19.51 19.50
C ASN A 33 -17.51 19.85 20.04
N GLU A 34 -16.55 18.93 19.94
CA GLU A 34 -15.14 19.15 20.28
C GLU A 34 -14.34 19.69 19.09
N GLU A 35 -14.83 19.53 17.86
CA GLU A 35 -14.17 20.05 16.66
C GLU A 35 -14.04 21.57 16.70
N VAL A 36 -12.79 22.04 16.56
CA VAL A 36 -12.46 23.45 16.42
C VAL A 36 -12.38 23.76 14.92
N SER A 37 -13.36 24.51 14.42
CA SER A 37 -13.49 24.89 13.02
C SER A 37 -12.67 26.14 12.68
N PHE A 38 -12.54 26.40 11.38
CA PHE A 38 -12.02 27.66 10.86
C PHE A 38 -12.73 28.88 11.45
N SER A 39 -14.06 28.87 11.50
CA SER A 39 -14.86 29.95 12.09
C SER A 39 -14.57 30.17 13.57
N ASP A 40 -14.36 29.10 14.35
CA ASP A 40 -14.02 29.26 15.77
C ASP A 40 -12.70 30.00 15.98
N ILE A 41 -11.71 29.76 15.11
CA ILE A 41 -10.41 30.44 15.18
C ILE A 41 -10.53 31.90 14.74
N THR A 42 -11.24 32.17 13.64
CA THR A 42 -11.42 33.55 13.14
C THR A 42 -12.26 34.40 14.08
N ASP A 43 -13.24 33.80 14.75
CA ASP A 43 -14.13 34.48 15.69
C ASP A 43 -13.55 34.58 17.11
N GLY A 44 -12.34 34.02 17.33
CA GLY A 44 -11.65 34.05 18.62
C GLY A 44 -12.33 33.23 19.73
N LEU A 45 -13.02 32.15 19.37
CA LEU A 45 -13.85 31.37 20.28
C LEU A 45 -13.00 30.40 21.11
N THR A 46 -12.81 30.69 22.39
CA THR A 46 -11.85 29.96 23.26
C THR A 46 -12.45 28.87 24.15
N ARG A 47 -13.79 28.69 24.14
CA ARG A 47 -14.51 27.85 25.12
C ARG A 47 -14.73 26.38 24.71
N LYS A 48 -14.40 25.99 23.47
CA LYS A 48 -14.59 24.60 23.01
C LYS A 48 -13.60 23.64 23.66
N ALA A 49 -14.04 22.41 23.96
CA ALA A 49 -13.21 21.38 24.58
C ALA A 49 -11.96 21.03 23.74
N GLY A 50 -12.10 20.98 22.41
CA GLY A 50 -10.97 20.71 21.50
C GLY A 50 -9.87 21.78 21.49
N MET A 51 -10.11 22.95 22.10
CA MET A 51 -9.09 23.98 22.30
C MET A 51 -7.91 23.47 23.14
N ALA A 52 -8.14 22.50 24.04
CA ALA A 52 -7.05 21.85 24.78
C ALA A 52 -6.07 21.13 23.84
N LYS A 53 -6.57 20.46 22.79
CA LYS A 53 -5.75 19.77 21.79
C LYS A 53 -4.96 20.75 20.92
N LEU A 54 -5.59 21.84 20.45
CA LEU A 54 -4.90 22.91 19.72
C LEU A 54 -3.77 23.52 20.57
N LYS A 55 -4.05 23.83 21.83
CA LYS A 55 -3.06 24.38 22.77
C LYS A 55 -1.93 23.41 23.06
N GLY A 56 -2.22 22.12 23.20
CA GLY A 56 -1.21 21.07 23.34
C GLY A 56 -0.26 21.02 22.13
N CYS A 57 -0.83 21.05 20.92
CA CYS A 57 -0.07 21.12 19.67
C CYS A 57 0.84 22.35 19.61
N CYS A 58 0.30 23.54 19.93
CA CYS A 58 1.08 24.77 19.97
C CYS A 58 2.20 24.71 21.03
N LYS A 59 1.92 24.17 22.22
CA LYS A 59 2.91 24.00 23.28
C LYS A 59 4.06 23.09 22.84
N GLN A 60 3.75 22.00 22.14
CA GLN A 60 4.76 21.10 21.59
C GLN A 60 5.55 21.75 20.45
N ALA A 61 4.88 22.45 19.52
CA ALA A 61 5.55 23.24 18.48
C ALA A 61 6.53 24.28 19.05
N LYS A 62 6.14 24.97 20.13
CA LYS A 62 7.01 25.91 20.84
C LYS A 62 8.25 25.23 21.42
N LYS A 63 8.09 24.03 22.00
CA LYS A 63 9.20 23.21 22.52
C LYS A 63 10.17 22.82 21.41
N ASP A 64 9.65 22.53 20.23
CA ASP A 64 10.41 22.15 19.04
C ASP A 64 10.89 23.38 18.22
N LYS A 65 10.70 24.60 18.74
CA LYS A 65 11.13 25.89 18.16
C LYS A 65 10.48 26.21 16.81
N LEU A 66 9.19 25.90 16.69
CA LEU A 66 8.37 26.25 15.55
C LEU A 66 7.34 27.31 15.97
N ASP A 67 7.27 28.40 15.20
CA ASP A 67 6.39 29.54 15.50
C ASP A 67 4.95 29.33 14.98
N TYR A 68 4.74 28.30 14.15
CA TYR A 68 3.50 28.06 13.43
C TYR A 68 3.07 26.60 13.44
N VAL A 69 1.75 26.38 13.50
CA VAL A 69 1.13 25.06 13.33
C VAL A 69 0.04 25.09 12.27
N TRP A 70 -0.19 23.94 11.63
CA TRP A 70 -1.30 23.73 10.72
C TRP A 70 -2.20 22.59 11.22
N ILE A 71 -3.51 22.83 11.19
CA ILE A 71 -4.54 21.86 11.54
C ILE A 71 -5.65 21.96 10.50
N ASP A 72 -6.03 20.83 9.88
CA ASP A 72 -6.97 20.75 8.76
C ASP A 72 -8.30 21.48 9.04
N THR A 73 -8.93 21.16 10.16
CA THR A 73 -10.24 21.68 10.56
C THR A 73 -10.22 23.17 10.93
N CYS A 74 -9.06 23.67 11.35
CA CYS A 74 -8.88 25.06 11.77
C CYS A 74 -8.38 25.95 10.64
N CYS A 75 -7.55 25.44 9.72
CA CYS A 75 -6.89 26.24 8.69
C CYS A 75 -7.62 26.22 7.34
N ILE A 76 -8.51 25.25 7.13
CA ILE A 76 -9.32 25.12 5.91
C ILE A 76 -10.75 25.58 6.19
N ASN A 77 -11.24 26.52 5.39
CA ASN A 77 -12.66 26.86 5.36
C ASN A 77 -13.44 25.77 4.61
N LYS A 78 -13.96 24.79 5.36
CA LYS A 78 -14.75 23.67 4.81
C LYS A 78 -16.10 24.09 4.20
N GLU A 79 -16.58 25.30 4.47
CA GLU A 79 -17.83 25.82 3.88
C GLU A 79 -17.61 26.27 2.42
N SER A 80 -16.37 26.62 2.06
CA SER A 80 -15.98 26.92 0.69
C SER A 80 -15.66 25.62 -0.06
N SER A 81 -16.56 25.20 -0.94
CA SER A 81 -16.37 24.00 -1.77
C SER A 81 -15.10 24.07 -2.62
N LYS A 82 -14.77 25.25 -3.15
CA LYS A 82 -13.54 25.49 -3.91
C LYS A 82 -12.29 25.32 -3.04
N GLU A 83 -12.29 25.91 -1.84
CA GLU A 83 -11.15 25.81 -0.94
C GLU A 83 -10.96 24.38 -0.44
N LEU A 84 -12.06 23.69 -0.13
CA LEU A 84 -12.03 22.29 0.27
C LEU A 84 -11.43 21.40 -0.83
N ASP A 85 -11.79 21.64 -2.10
CA ASP A 85 -11.26 20.93 -3.27
C ASP A 85 -9.76 21.16 -3.46
N GLU A 86 -9.33 22.41 -3.42
CA GLU A 86 -7.92 22.77 -3.47
C GLU A 86 -7.14 22.17 -2.30
N ALA A 87 -7.72 22.19 -1.10
CA ALA A 87 -7.09 21.67 0.11
C ALA A 87 -6.90 20.15 0.07
N ILE A 88 -7.90 19.41 -0.38
CA ILE A 88 -7.82 17.95 -0.47
C ILE A 88 -6.78 17.52 -1.51
N ASN A 89 -6.73 18.17 -2.67
CA ASN A 89 -5.70 17.91 -3.68
C ASN A 89 -4.28 18.34 -3.22
N SER A 90 -4.19 19.28 -2.26
CA SER A 90 -2.90 19.79 -1.74
C SER A 90 -2.44 19.13 -0.44
N MET A 91 -3.32 18.40 0.26
CA MET A 91 -3.10 17.96 1.64
C MET A 91 -1.82 17.12 1.78
N PHE A 92 -1.61 16.18 0.86
CA PHE A 92 -0.41 15.34 0.87
C PHE A 92 0.88 16.17 0.78
N GLN A 93 0.90 17.22 -0.04
CA GLN A 93 2.06 18.11 -0.15
C GLN A 93 2.26 18.94 1.12
N TRP A 94 1.19 19.36 1.79
CA TRP A 94 1.29 20.07 3.07
C TRP A 94 1.85 19.19 4.18
N TYR A 95 1.45 17.92 4.27
CA TYR A 95 2.08 16.96 5.20
C TYR A 95 3.54 16.69 4.85
N ARG A 96 3.86 16.52 3.56
CA ARG A 96 5.23 16.28 3.09
C ARG A 96 6.20 17.44 3.35
N ARG A 97 5.68 18.68 3.37
CA ARG A 97 6.47 19.90 3.58
C ARG A 97 6.54 20.36 5.03
N ALA A 98 5.70 19.80 5.90
CA ALA A 98 5.74 20.11 7.32
C ALA A 98 7.11 19.79 7.90
N SER A 99 7.56 20.59 8.86
CA SER A 99 8.85 20.35 9.54
C SER A 99 8.77 19.13 10.46
N VAL A 100 7.58 18.87 11.01
CA VAL A 100 7.26 17.69 11.81
C VAL A 100 5.75 17.49 11.79
N CYS A 101 5.31 16.23 11.78
CA CYS A 101 3.93 15.84 12.01
C CYS A 101 3.76 15.38 13.46
N TYR A 102 2.85 16.00 14.20
CA TYR A 102 2.41 15.49 15.49
C TYR A 102 1.16 14.65 15.27
N THR A 103 1.25 13.37 15.64
CA THR A 103 0.12 12.45 15.61
C THR A 103 -0.47 12.35 17.00
N TYR A 104 -1.66 12.93 17.17
CA TYR A 104 -2.37 12.90 18.45
C TYR A 104 -3.38 11.75 18.47
N MET A 105 -3.15 10.77 19.34
CA MET A 105 -3.94 9.56 19.49
C MET A 105 -4.89 9.69 20.68
N SER A 106 -6.11 10.14 20.42
CA SER A 106 -7.11 10.44 21.45
C SER A 106 -7.70 9.21 22.16
N ASP A 107 -7.37 8.00 21.70
CA ASP A 107 -7.91 6.73 22.21
C ASP A 107 -6.84 5.85 22.90
N VAL A 108 -5.64 6.40 23.06
CA VAL A 108 -4.47 5.79 23.72
C VAL A 108 -4.23 6.53 25.05
N PRO A 109 -4.46 5.87 26.20
CA PRO A 109 -4.30 6.48 27.51
C PRO A 109 -2.84 6.55 27.97
N GLU A 110 -2.55 7.35 28.99
CA GLU A 110 -1.26 7.33 29.68
C GLU A 110 -0.98 5.98 30.36
N GLY A 111 0.21 5.42 30.10
CA GLY A 111 0.66 4.15 30.67
C GLY A 111 0.27 2.89 29.90
N ASP A 112 -0.35 3.01 28.72
CA ASP A 112 -0.58 1.90 27.80
C ASP A 112 0.75 1.27 27.35
N ASP A 113 0.89 -0.05 27.46
CA ASP A 113 2.09 -0.75 27.01
C ASP A 113 2.01 -0.95 25.49
N ILE A 114 2.57 -0.01 24.75
CA ILE A 114 2.55 -0.01 23.27
C ILE A 114 3.21 -1.24 22.64
N TRP A 115 4.00 -2.00 23.40
CA TRP A 115 4.65 -3.22 22.91
C TRP A 115 3.75 -4.46 23.04
N ASP A 116 2.63 -4.36 23.74
CA ASP A 116 1.60 -5.38 23.80
C ASP A 116 0.68 -5.26 22.56
N PRO A 117 0.56 -6.30 21.71
CA PRO A 117 -0.36 -6.31 20.57
C PRO A 117 -1.83 -6.13 20.93
N THR A 118 -2.20 -6.27 22.21
CA THR A 118 -3.55 -6.05 22.73
C THR A 118 -3.80 -4.63 23.23
N SER A 119 -2.78 -3.76 23.17
CA SER A 119 -2.82 -2.38 23.63
C SER A 119 -3.81 -1.50 22.85
N ARG A 120 -4.11 -0.32 23.43
CA ARG A 120 -4.95 0.69 22.79
C ARG A 120 -4.26 1.31 21.59
N PHE A 121 -2.93 1.33 21.55
CA PHE A 121 -2.16 1.74 20.36
C PHE A 121 -2.48 0.88 19.13
N TYR A 122 -2.40 -0.45 19.24
CA TYR A 122 -2.67 -1.39 18.14
C TYR A 122 -4.12 -1.36 17.64
N SER A 123 -5.06 -1.12 18.56
CA SER A 123 -6.49 -1.03 18.26
C SER A 123 -6.98 0.40 17.99
N SER A 124 -6.06 1.37 17.90
CA SER A 124 -6.44 2.77 17.72
C SER A 124 -7.19 2.99 16.41
N SER A 125 -8.29 3.71 16.53
CA SER A 125 -9.12 4.16 15.41
C SER A 125 -8.37 5.08 14.44
N TRP A 126 -7.26 5.69 14.87
CA TRP A 126 -6.42 6.51 14.00
C TRP A 126 -5.87 5.69 12.83
N PHE A 127 -5.43 4.44 13.04
CA PHE A 127 -4.91 3.59 11.96
C PHE A 127 -5.99 3.15 10.96
N GLN A 128 -7.26 3.13 11.36
CA GLN A 128 -8.38 2.71 10.52
C GLN A 128 -8.98 3.87 9.70
N ARG A 129 -8.72 5.12 10.05
CA ARG A 129 -9.29 6.29 9.35
C ARG A 129 -8.71 6.43 7.94
N GLY A 130 -9.54 6.72 6.94
CA GLY A 130 -9.09 6.88 5.53
C GLY A 130 -7.94 7.87 5.36
N TRP A 131 -8.09 9.08 5.91
CA TRP A 131 -7.13 10.18 5.75
C TRP A 131 -5.76 9.92 6.39
N THR A 132 -5.67 9.09 7.43
CA THR A 132 -4.40 8.94 8.18
C THR A 132 -3.31 8.23 7.38
N LEU A 133 -3.64 7.60 6.25
CA LEU A 133 -2.65 6.94 5.39
C LEU A 133 -1.65 7.93 4.82
N GLN A 134 -2.18 9.01 4.23
CA GLN A 134 -1.36 10.09 3.71
C GLN A 134 -0.69 10.86 4.86
N GLU A 135 -1.35 11.02 6.00
CA GLU A 135 -0.77 11.68 7.18
C GLU A 135 0.41 10.88 7.78
N LEU A 136 0.46 9.56 7.54
CA LEU A 136 1.55 8.66 7.93
C LEU A 136 2.70 8.63 6.90
N LEU A 137 2.36 8.52 5.61
CA LEU A 137 3.31 8.31 4.51
C LEU A 137 3.96 9.62 4.03
N ALA A 138 3.23 10.73 4.03
CA ALA A 138 3.71 12.00 3.50
C ALA A 138 4.82 12.66 4.34
N PRO A 139 4.71 12.80 5.69
CA PRO A 139 5.73 13.50 6.46
C PRO A 139 6.99 12.65 6.61
N VAL A 140 8.15 13.29 6.54
CA VAL A 140 9.44 12.63 6.82
C VAL A 140 9.52 12.31 8.31
N ASP A 141 9.25 13.30 9.15
CA ASP A 141 9.28 13.21 10.61
C ASP A 141 7.85 13.22 11.17
N ALA A 142 7.46 12.13 11.85
CA ALA A 142 6.19 12.03 12.56
C ALA A 142 6.42 11.54 13.99
N SER A 143 5.79 12.20 14.96
CA SER A 143 5.90 11.91 16.39
C SER A 143 4.53 11.61 16.96
N PHE A 144 4.40 10.52 17.71
CA PHE A 144 3.15 10.05 18.27
C PHE A 144 3.00 10.49 19.72
N TYR A 145 1.80 10.98 20.05
CA TYR A 145 1.42 11.45 21.37
C TYR A 145 0.10 10.80 21.78
N ASN A 146 -0.03 10.47 23.06
CA ASN A 146 -1.23 9.91 23.64
C ASN A 146 -2.29 11.01 23.92
N GLU A 147 -3.40 10.66 24.55
CA GLU A 147 -4.48 11.61 24.83
C GLU A 147 -4.09 12.78 25.76
N GLU A 148 -3.08 12.62 26.62
CA GLU A 148 -2.53 13.66 27.50
C GLU A 148 -1.35 14.45 26.91
N TRP A 149 -1.00 14.27 25.63
CA TRP A 149 0.19 14.85 25.00
C TRP A 149 1.53 14.31 25.54
N ASN A 150 1.53 13.13 26.16
CA ASN A 150 2.77 12.42 26.48
C ASN A 150 3.36 11.79 25.21
N PHE A 151 4.67 11.94 25.05
CA PHE A 151 5.40 11.43 23.88
C PHE A 151 5.50 9.91 23.94
N ILE A 152 4.99 9.23 22.90
CA ILE A 152 5.02 7.78 22.77
C ILE A 152 6.30 7.34 22.06
N GLY A 153 6.61 7.97 20.92
CA GLY A 153 7.74 7.60 20.07
C GLY A 153 7.66 8.26 18.70
N THR A 154 8.73 8.18 17.92
CA THR A 154 8.71 8.62 16.52
C THR A 154 8.23 7.50 15.59
N LYS A 155 7.84 7.85 14.37
CA LYS A 155 7.57 6.89 13.29
C LYS A 155 8.76 5.95 13.04
N ALA A 156 9.98 6.41 13.29
CA ALA A 156 11.17 5.57 13.19
C ALA A 156 11.22 4.53 14.31
N ASP A 157 10.97 4.95 15.56
CA ASP A 157 10.99 4.09 16.74
C ASP A 157 9.90 3.01 16.67
N LEU A 158 8.70 3.38 16.21
CA LEU A 158 7.50 2.53 16.16
C LEU A 158 7.30 1.81 14.81
N SER A 159 8.33 1.77 13.98
CA SER A 159 8.18 1.37 12.57
C SER A 159 7.81 -0.09 12.37
N ARG A 160 8.14 -0.97 13.32
CA ARG A 160 7.77 -2.39 13.29
C ARG A 160 6.29 -2.55 13.64
N GLU A 161 5.85 -1.91 14.71
CA GLU A 161 4.49 -1.97 15.23
C GLU A 161 3.52 -1.37 14.19
N ILE A 162 3.90 -0.25 13.57
CA ILE A 162 3.14 0.36 12.47
C ILE A 162 3.08 -0.55 11.24
N GLU A 163 4.16 -1.25 10.88
CA GLU A 163 4.17 -2.25 9.80
C GLU A 163 3.20 -3.40 10.09
N ASP A 164 3.19 -3.93 11.32
CA ASP A 164 2.29 -5.02 11.73
C ASP A 164 0.80 -4.59 11.67
N ILE A 165 0.50 -3.34 12.08
CA ILE A 165 -0.86 -2.80 12.06
C ILE A 165 -1.33 -2.54 10.62
N THR A 166 -0.51 -1.82 9.84
CA THR A 166 -0.90 -1.24 8.55
C THR A 166 -0.60 -2.13 7.34
N GLY A 167 0.33 -3.09 7.47
CA GLY A 167 0.86 -3.88 6.36
C GLY A 167 1.76 -3.09 5.41
N ILE A 168 2.19 -1.88 5.79
CA ILE A 168 3.08 -1.04 4.98
C ILE A 168 4.53 -1.41 5.31
N PRO A 169 5.33 -1.86 4.33
CA PRO A 169 6.72 -2.20 4.58
C PRO A 169 7.54 -1.05 5.18
N ARG A 170 8.40 -1.35 6.17
CA ARG A 170 9.27 -0.37 6.83
C ARG A 170 10.10 0.49 5.86
N LYS A 171 10.55 -0.11 4.74
CA LYS A 171 11.29 0.59 3.68
C LYS A 171 10.54 1.82 3.13
N TYR A 172 9.22 1.76 3.10
CA TYR A 172 8.36 2.86 2.63
C TYR A 172 7.96 3.81 3.77
N LEU A 173 7.64 3.29 4.96
CA LEU A 173 7.31 4.11 6.14
C LEU A 173 8.45 5.08 6.51
N LEU A 174 9.69 4.59 6.43
CA LEU A 174 10.91 5.31 6.79
C LEU A 174 11.52 6.09 5.61
N GLY A 175 10.91 6.04 4.42
CA GLY A 175 11.40 6.72 3.23
C GLY A 175 12.74 6.21 2.70
N TRP A 176 13.14 4.97 3.03
CA TRP A 176 14.33 4.32 2.45
C TRP A 176 14.15 4.03 0.96
N ALA A 177 12.91 3.73 0.57
CA ALA A 177 12.44 3.68 -0.80
C ALA A 177 11.28 4.66 -0.96
N ASP A 178 11.19 5.32 -2.12
CA ASP A 178 10.01 6.13 -2.43
C ASP A 178 8.82 5.18 -2.58
N PHE A 179 7.78 5.36 -1.78
CA PHE A 179 6.62 4.47 -1.80
C PHE A 179 5.85 4.53 -3.13
N HIS A 180 6.06 5.56 -3.97
CA HIS A 180 5.55 5.57 -5.34
C HIS A 180 6.20 4.52 -6.25
N GLN A 181 7.32 3.91 -5.82
CA GLN A 181 7.95 2.77 -6.50
C GLN A 181 7.27 1.44 -6.16
N ALA A 182 6.44 1.39 -5.11
CA ALA A 182 5.58 0.25 -4.86
C ALA A 182 4.51 0.15 -5.96
N SER A 183 4.12 -1.08 -6.28
CA SER A 183 3.10 -1.31 -7.31
C SER A 183 1.78 -0.63 -6.93
N VAL A 184 0.92 -0.39 -7.92
CA VAL A 184 -0.44 0.12 -7.68
C VAL A 184 -1.19 -0.83 -6.73
N ALA A 185 -1.04 -2.14 -6.91
CA ALA A 185 -1.68 -3.14 -6.07
C ALA A 185 -1.21 -3.09 -4.60
N GLN A 186 0.09 -2.90 -4.37
CA GLN A 186 0.66 -2.73 -3.02
C GLN A 186 0.08 -1.49 -2.35
N ARG A 187 0.11 -0.35 -3.04
CA ARG A 187 -0.43 0.92 -2.50
C ARG A 187 -1.93 0.83 -2.21
N MET A 188 -2.71 0.15 -3.06
CA MET A 188 -4.13 -0.10 -2.80
C MET A 188 -4.34 -1.01 -1.58
N SER A 189 -3.50 -2.01 -1.38
CA SER A 189 -3.60 -2.93 -0.22
C SER A 189 -3.44 -2.20 1.12
N TRP A 190 -2.60 -1.16 1.19
CA TRP A 190 -2.40 -0.35 2.39
C TRP A 190 -3.63 0.45 2.80
N ALA A 191 -4.59 0.63 1.87
CA ALA A 191 -5.86 1.27 2.11
C ALA A 191 -7.01 0.29 2.40
N ALA A 192 -6.77 -1.03 2.34
CA ALA A 192 -7.83 -2.04 2.43
C ALA A 192 -8.57 -2.04 3.78
N LYS A 193 -7.85 -1.83 4.89
CA LYS A 193 -8.45 -1.81 6.24
C LYS A 193 -9.07 -0.47 6.63
N ARG A 194 -9.14 0.50 5.70
CA ARG A 194 -9.51 1.87 6.03
C ARG A 194 -11.00 2.14 5.87
N GLU A 195 -11.50 3.06 6.68
CA GLU A 195 -12.90 3.46 6.76
C GLU A 195 -13.05 4.98 6.66
N THR A 196 -14.11 5.41 5.98
CA THR A 196 -14.45 6.81 5.77
C THR A 196 -15.91 7.07 6.09
N LYS A 197 -16.23 8.29 6.53
CA LYS A 197 -17.60 8.68 6.90
C LYS A 197 -18.52 8.71 5.68
N ARG A 198 -18.03 9.16 4.52
CA ARG A 198 -18.71 9.08 3.22
C ARG A 198 -18.03 8.02 2.36
N THR A 199 -18.82 7.38 1.50
CA THR A 199 -18.34 6.31 0.61
C THR A 199 -17.30 6.80 -0.39
N GLU A 200 -17.49 8.00 -0.94
CA GLU A 200 -16.63 8.62 -1.94
C GLU A 200 -15.29 9.12 -1.37
N ASP A 201 -15.22 9.41 -0.07
CA ASP A 201 -14.00 9.88 0.59
C ASP A 201 -12.88 8.83 0.55
N ILE A 202 -13.21 7.54 0.36
CA ILE A 202 -12.21 6.48 0.18
C ILE A 202 -11.35 6.70 -1.06
N ALA A 203 -11.87 7.40 -2.08
CA ALA A 203 -11.10 7.79 -3.25
C ALA A 203 -10.26 9.05 -2.96
N TYR A 204 -10.88 10.05 -2.33
CA TYR A 204 -10.25 11.35 -2.08
C TYR A 204 -9.08 11.28 -1.08
N CYS A 205 -9.12 10.36 -0.11
CA CYS A 205 -8.00 10.17 0.82
C CYS A 205 -6.79 9.47 0.19
N LEU A 206 -6.89 8.98 -1.05
CA LEU A 206 -5.83 8.27 -1.76
C LEU A 206 -5.15 9.11 -2.85
N LEU A 207 -5.64 10.31 -3.14
CA LEU A 207 -5.13 11.17 -4.21
C LEU A 207 -3.62 11.40 -4.12
N GLY A 208 -3.13 11.78 -2.95
CA GLY A 208 -1.71 12.01 -2.72
C GLY A 208 -0.82 10.77 -2.85
N ILE A 209 -1.36 9.59 -2.55
CA ILE A 209 -0.62 8.31 -2.59
C ILE A 209 -0.38 7.86 -4.04
N PHE A 210 -1.32 8.20 -4.92
CA PHE A 210 -1.24 7.91 -6.35
C PHE A 210 -0.78 9.12 -7.17
N ASN A 211 -0.48 10.26 -6.53
CA ASN A 211 -0.12 11.52 -7.17
C ASN A 211 -1.16 12.00 -8.20
N ILE A 212 -2.43 11.88 -7.84
CA ILE A 212 -3.58 12.26 -8.68
C ILE A 212 -4.20 13.55 -8.16
N SER A 213 -4.65 14.38 -9.08
CA SER A 213 -5.53 15.51 -8.81
C SER A 213 -6.86 15.28 -9.51
N MET A 214 -7.97 15.41 -8.79
CA MET A 214 -9.32 15.29 -9.37
C MET A 214 -10.32 16.09 -8.55
N SER A 215 -11.27 16.74 -9.22
CA SER A 215 -12.33 17.51 -8.55
C SER A 215 -13.24 16.61 -7.74
N MET A 216 -13.68 17.06 -6.57
CA MET A 216 -14.62 16.33 -5.74
C MET A 216 -16.05 16.48 -6.22
N ILE A 217 -16.74 15.34 -6.33
CA ILE A 217 -18.15 15.25 -6.67
C ILE A 217 -18.84 14.48 -5.53
N TYR A 218 -19.35 15.20 -4.53
CA TYR A 218 -20.10 14.58 -3.44
C TYR A 218 -21.43 14.03 -3.95
N GLY A 219 -21.77 12.80 -3.53
CA GLY A 219 -22.96 12.07 -4.00
C GLY A 219 -22.70 11.06 -5.12
N GLU A 220 -21.48 10.96 -5.67
CA GLU A 220 -21.15 9.97 -6.70
C GLU A 220 -20.87 8.55 -6.13
N LYS A 221 -20.69 8.43 -4.81
CA LYS A 221 -20.48 7.16 -4.07
C LYS A 221 -19.31 6.34 -4.64
N GLU A 222 -19.55 5.07 -5.00
CA GLU A 222 -18.56 4.14 -5.55
C GLU A 222 -17.92 4.62 -6.86
N LYS A 223 -18.59 5.50 -7.62
CA LYS A 223 -18.05 6.04 -8.88
C LYS A 223 -16.80 6.89 -8.65
N ALA A 224 -16.63 7.48 -7.47
CA ALA A 224 -15.42 8.22 -7.12
C ALA A 224 -14.18 7.32 -7.19
N PHE A 225 -14.29 6.08 -6.72
CA PHE A 225 -13.20 5.12 -6.72
C PHE A 225 -12.90 4.54 -8.11
N GLU A 226 -13.92 4.40 -8.96
CA GLU A 226 -13.73 4.08 -10.39
C GLU A 226 -13.03 5.23 -11.12
N ARG A 227 -13.43 6.47 -10.85
CA ARG A 227 -12.80 7.68 -11.40
C ARG A 227 -11.35 7.83 -10.96
N LEU A 228 -11.04 7.46 -9.71
CA LEU A 228 -9.66 7.36 -9.23
C LEU A 228 -8.86 6.32 -10.04
N GLN A 229 -9.37 5.09 -10.21
CA GLN A 229 -8.68 4.04 -10.98
C GLN A 229 -8.47 4.45 -12.45
N LEU A 230 -9.43 5.15 -13.06
CA LEU A 230 -9.28 5.73 -14.39
C LEU A 230 -8.13 6.75 -14.43
N LYS A 231 -8.07 7.66 -13.45
CA LYS A 231 -6.98 8.64 -13.34
C LYS A 231 -5.62 7.99 -13.09
N ILE A 232 -5.57 6.87 -12.35
CA ILE A 232 -4.34 6.08 -12.19
C ILE A 232 -3.89 5.54 -13.54
N LEU A 233 -4.80 4.93 -14.31
CA LEU A 233 -4.49 4.36 -15.63
C LEU A 233 -4.05 5.39 -16.67
N GLU A 234 -4.48 6.65 -16.56
CA GLU A 234 -3.97 7.74 -17.42
C GLU A 234 -2.48 8.02 -17.20
N GLN A 235 -1.93 7.65 -16.04
CA GLN A 235 -0.58 8.03 -15.61
C GLN A 235 0.38 6.84 -15.42
N THR A 236 -0.11 5.59 -15.47
CA THR A 236 0.69 4.39 -15.22
C THR A 236 0.46 3.29 -16.24
N THR A 237 1.51 2.51 -16.51
CA THR A 237 1.45 1.25 -17.27
C THR A 237 1.50 0.02 -16.35
N ASP A 238 1.41 0.22 -15.04
CA ASP A 238 1.42 -0.86 -14.05
C ASP A 238 0.10 -1.64 -14.06
N ASP A 239 0.14 -2.85 -14.65
CA ASP A 239 -1.01 -3.73 -14.78
C ASP A 239 -1.39 -4.47 -13.49
N SER A 240 -0.62 -4.29 -12.40
CA SER A 240 -1.00 -4.78 -11.07
C SER A 240 -2.32 -4.17 -10.56
N ILE A 241 -2.75 -3.02 -11.09
CA ILE A 241 -4.09 -2.46 -10.83
C ILE A 241 -5.22 -3.43 -11.19
N LEU A 242 -4.98 -4.40 -12.08
CA LEU A 242 -5.95 -5.43 -12.46
C LEU A 242 -5.90 -6.68 -11.56
N ALA A 243 -4.91 -6.78 -10.67
CA ALA A 243 -4.68 -7.96 -9.83
C ALA A 243 -5.63 -8.09 -8.63
N TRP A 244 -6.56 -7.14 -8.43
CA TRP A 244 -7.54 -7.19 -7.34
C TRP A 244 -8.35 -8.51 -7.32
N GLY A 245 -8.78 -8.93 -6.14
CA GLY A 245 -9.38 -10.24 -5.89
C GLY A 245 -8.35 -11.38 -5.79
N TRP A 246 -7.05 -11.08 -5.89
CA TRP A 246 -5.96 -12.02 -5.63
C TRP A 246 -5.97 -12.50 -4.18
N THR A 247 -5.65 -13.77 -3.98
CA THR A 247 -5.41 -14.39 -2.66
C THR A 247 -4.26 -15.36 -2.79
N GLU A 248 -3.26 -15.23 -1.93
CA GLU A 248 -2.17 -16.19 -1.85
C GLU A 248 -2.74 -17.51 -1.32
N THR A 249 -2.64 -18.58 -2.11
CA THR A 249 -3.02 -19.91 -1.62
C THR A 249 -1.92 -20.38 -0.70
N ASP A 250 -2.22 -20.55 0.58
CA ASP A 250 -1.31 -21.16 1.55
C ASP A 250 -0.71 -22.44 0.96
N THR A 251 0.57 -22.67 1.24
CA THR A 251 1.38 -23.83 0.83
C THR A 251 0.83 -25.20 1.27
N ASN A 252 -0.39 -25.25 1.83
CA ASN A 252 -1.11 -26.45 2.27
C ASN A 252 -2.39 -26.75 1.47
N GLY A 253 -2.66 -26.08 0.35
CA GLY A 253 -3.71 -26.52 -0.60
C GLY A 253 -5.14 -26.47 -0.05
N LYS A 254 -5.43 -25.65 0.97
CA LYS A 254 -6.80 -25.25 1.32
C LYS A 254 -7.15 -23.97 0.58
N SER A 255 -8.24 -24.00 -0.18
CA SER A 255 -8.81 -22.79 -0.79
C SER A 255 -9.27 -21.84 0.32
N PRO A 256 -8.96 -20.54 0.25
CA PRO A 256 -9.51 -19.59 1.21
C PRO A 256 -11.03 -19.56 1.06
N GLU A 257 -11.71 -19.75 2.18
CA GLU A 257 -13.17 -19.70 2.32
C GLU A 257 -13.74 -18.42 1.67
N ALA A 258 -14.91 -18.57 1.05
CA ALA A 258 -15.54 -17.60 0.16
C ALA A 258 -15.73 -16.21 0.80
N SER A 259 -14.72 -15.35 0.65
CA SER A 259 -14.73 -13.96 1.07
C SER A 259 -15.37 -13.10 -0.02
N ASN A 260 -16.61 -12.64 0.23
CA ASN A 260 -17.41 -11.66 -0.52
C ASN A 260 -17.60 -11.93 -2.04
N PRO A 261 -18.77 -11.61 -2.61
CA PRO A 261 -18.93 -11.64 -4.06
C PRO A 261 -17.94 -10.66 -4.70
N ILE A 262 -17.10 -11.17 -5.60
CA ILE A 262 -16.14 -10.35 -6.35
C ILE A 262 -16.95 -9.57 -7.37
N SER A 263 -16.86 -8.23 -7.30
CA SER A 263 -17.58 -7.31 -8.17
C SER A 263 -17.42 -7.69 -9.65
N ALA A 264 -18.48 -7.52 -10.45
CA ALA A 264 -18.40 -7.67 -11.90
C ALA A 264 -17.82 -6.38 -12.52
N GLY A 265 -16.81 -6.50 -13.38
CA GLY A 265 -16.17 -5.35 -14.02
C GLY A 265 -14.64 -5.48 -14.04
N ILE A 266 -13.96 -4.59 -14.74
CA ILE A 266 -12.49 -4.59 -14.80
C ILE A 266 -11.85 -3.83 -13.62
N PHE A 267 -12.57 -2.85 -13.06
CA PHE A 267 -12.16 -2.07 -11.90
C PHE A 267 -12.61 -2.69 -10.59
N ALA A 268 -11.79 -2.52 -9.56
CA ALA A 268 -12.14 -2.87 -8.19
C ALA A 268 -13.26 -1.96 -7.68
N SER A 269 -14.09 -2.50 -6.79
CA SER A 269 -15.17 -1.76 -6.14
C SER A 269 -14.69 -0.94 -4.95
N SER A 270 -13.62 -1.39 -4.29
CA SER A 270 -12.96 -0.66 -3.20
C SER A 270 -11.51 -1.13 -3.00
N PRO A 271 -10.69 -0.42 -2.21
CA PRO A 271 -9.35 -0.88 -1.83
C PRO A 271 -9.34 -2.24 -1.11
N ARG A 272 -10.46 -2.66 -0.48
CA ARG A 272 -10.58 -3.97 0.17
C ARG A 272 -10.36 -5.14 -0.80
N ASP A 273 -10.67 -4.93 -2.09
CA ASP A 273 -10.44 -5.92 -3.13
C ASP A 273 -8.94 -6.19 -3.36
N PHE A 274 -8.06 -5.32 -2.84
CA PHE A 274 -6.60 -5.46 -2.88
C PHE A 274 -5.99 -5.93 -1.55
N ALA A 275 -6.78 -6.34 -0.54
CA ALA A 275 -6.27 -6.65 0.80
C ALA A 275 -5.09 -7.65 0.81
N CYS A 276 -5.10 -8.64 -0.09
CA CYS A 276 -4.03 -9.64 -0.20
C CYS A 276 -2.98 -9.31 -1.28
N CYS A 277 -2.94 -8.08 -1.77
CA CYS A 277 -2.02 -7.66 -2.83
C CYS A 277 -0.73 -6.97 -2.32
N GLY A 278 -0.46 -7.03 -1.01
CA GLY A 278 0.70 -6.37 -0.38
C GLY A 278 2.07 -6.83 -0.88
N HIS A 279 2.14 -8.03 -1.46
CA HIS A 279 3.35 -8.61 -2.05
C HIS A 279 3.33 -8.65 -3.58
N VAL A 280 2.35 -8.01 -4.25
CA VAL A 280 2.26 -8.04 -5.71
C VAL A 280 3.18 -6.97 -6.31
N VAL A 281 4.23 -7.36 -7.02
CA VAL A 281 5.24 -6.45 -7.60
C VAL A 281 5.33 -6.60 -9.13
N PRO A 282 5.79 -5.57 -9.87
CA PRO A 282 6.04 -5.68 -11.29
C PRO A 282 7.16 -6.69 -11.59
N HIS A 283 7.02 -7.49 -12.65
CA HIS A 283 7.97 -8.55 -12.98
C HIS A 283 9.25 -7.98 -13.64
N ALA A 284 10.39 -8.11 -12.95
CA ALA A 284 11.65 -7.44 -13.30
C ALA A 284 12.26 -7.85 -14.66
N GLN A 285 12.00 -9.07 -15.15
CA GLN A 285 12.50 -9.52 -16.46
C GLN A 285 11.59 -9.11 -17.63
N ARG A 286 10.39 -8.59 -17.34
CA ARG A 286 9.37 -8.23 -18.34
C ARG A 286 9.05 -6.74 -18.42
N SER A 287 9.75 -5.89 -17.66
CA SER A 287 9.63 -4.42 -17.72
C SER A 287 9.99 -3.81 -19.09
N ASN A 288 10.51 -4.60 -20.04
CA ASN A 288 10.79 -4.20 -21.43
C ASN A 288 9.63 -4.44 -22.40
N HIS A 289 8.51 -5.03 -21.96
CA HIS A 289 7.31 -5.17 -22.78
C HIS A 289 6.35 -4.01 -22.50
N ASN A 290 6.20 -3.12 -23.49
CA ASN A 290 5.26 -1.99 -23.45
C ASN A 290 3.81 -2.50 -23.41
N SER A 291 3.32 -2.81 -22.20
CA SER A 291 1.90 -3.05 -21.95
C SER A 291 1.20 -1.69 -22.03
N THR A 292 0.50 -1.44 -23.13
CA THR A 292 -0.28 -0.20 -23.28
C THR A 292 -1.61 -0.39 -22.57
N LEU A 293 -1.85 0.30 -21.46
CA LEU A 293 -3.16 0.36 -20.81
C LEU A 293 -3.82 1.67 -21.22
N THR A 294 -4.80 1.62 -22.14
CA THR A 294 -5.53 2.83 -22.56
C THR A 294 -7.03 2.63 -22.50
N VAL A 295 -7.72 3.56 -21.88
CA VAL A 295 -9.18 3.55 -21.78
C VAL A 295 -9.77 4.44 -22.87
N SER A 296 -10.61 3.87 -23.73
CA SER A 296 -11.37 4.64 -24.73
C SER A 296 -12.67 3.94 -25.10
N GLY A 297 -13.74 4.71 -25.34
CA GLY A 297 -15.00 4.16 -25.84
C GLY A 297 -15.69 3.12 -24.95
N GLY A 298 -15.45 3.12 -23.63
CA GLY A 298 -16.02 2.14 -22.69
C GLY A 298 -15.24 0.82 -22.58
N TYR A 299 -14.04 0.75 -23.18
CA TYR A 299 -13.16 -0.42 -23.15
C TYR A 299 -11.76 -0.06 -22.66
N LEU A 300 -11.16 -0.98 -21.90
CA LEU A 300 -9.74 -1.02 -21.59
C LEU A 300 -9.03 -1.77 -22.73
N HIS A 301 -8.23 -1.03 -23.48
CA HIS A 301 -7.37 -1.59 -24.52
C HIS A 301 -6.05 -1.96 -23.87
N THR A 302 -5.67 -3.25 -23.97
CA THR A 302 -4.42 -3.73 -23.39
C THR A 302 -3.81 -4.86 -24.21
N SER A 303 -2.48 -4.90 -24.26
CA SER A 303 -1.73 -5.96 -24.93
C SER A 303 -1.26 -6.99 -23.90
N LEU A 304 -2.02 -8.08 -23.73
CA LEU A 304 -1.70 -9.15 -22.77
C LEU A 304 -1.65 -10.52 -23.47
N ARG A 305 -0.98 -11.48 -22.83
CA ARG A 305 -0.94 -12.86 -23.33
C ARG A 305 -2.13 -13.64 -22.78
N LEU A 306 -2.84 -14.33 -23.67
CA LEU A 306 -3.97 -15.18 -23.31
C LEU A 306 -3.57 -16.64 -23.23
N LYS A 307 -3.95 -17.29 -22.14
CA LYS A 307 -3.85 -18.74 -21.98
C LYS A 307 -5.24 -19.34 -21.88
N ASN A 308 -5.56 -20.24 -22.80
CA ASN A 308 -6.82 -20.99 -22.79
C ASN A 308 -6.61 -22.32 -22.05
N ASN A 309 -7.45 -22.61 -21.06
CA ASN A 309 -7.48 -23.91 -20.38
C ASN A 309 -8.46 -24.87 -21.08
N LYS A 310 -8.32 -26.18 -20.81
CA LYS A 310 -9.16 -27.27 -21.36
C LYS A 310 -10.68 -27.10 -21.15
N ASN A 311 -11.11 -26.20 -20.26
CA ASN A 311 -12.51 -25.87 -19.98
C ASN A 311 -13.01 -24.59 -20.68
N ASN A 312 -12.37 -24.16 -21.77
CA ASN A 312 -12.72 -22.94 -22.53
C ASN A 312 -12.65 -21.62 -21.73
N LYS A 313 -11.93 -21.59 -20.60
CA LYS A 313 -11.66 -20.37 -19.83
C LYS A 313 -10.37 -19.72 -20.32
N SER A 314 -10.42 -18.45 -20.69
CA SER A 314 -9.26 -17.65 -21.08
C SER A 314 -8.72 -16.89 -19.87
N TYR A 315 -7.41 -16.90 -19.68
CA TYR A 315 -6.72 -16.13 -18.64
C TYR A 315 -5.74 -15.17 -19.30
N ALA A 316 -5.86 -13.88 -19.01
CA ALA A 316 -4.88 -12.87 -19.41
C ALA A 316 -3.78 -12.77 -18.36
N MET A 317 -2.55 -13.01 -18.76
CA MET A 317 -1.38 -12.95 -17.90
C MET A 317 -0.94 -11.49 -17.73
N LEU A 318 -0.91 -11.01 -16.49
CA LEU A 318 -0.38 -9.71 -16.11
C LEU A 318 1.15 -9.75 -16.04
N ASN A 319 1.79 -8.59 -16.09
CA ASN A 319 3.23 -8.38 -15.91
C ASN A 319 3.59 -8.14 -14.43
N CYS A 320 2.84 -8.73 -13.51
CA CYS A 320 3.10 -8.70 -12.07
C CYS A 320 3.18 -10.13 -11.47
N CYS A 321 3.98 -10.28 -10.42
CA CYS A 321 4.19 -11.53 -9.68
C CYS A 321 4.17 -11.27 -8.16
N SER A 322 4.28 -12.33 -7.37
CA SER A 322 4.53 -12.19 -5.93
C SER A 322 6.00 -11.77 -5.71
N GLU A 323 6.26 -10.95 -4.68
CA GLU A 323 7.59 -10.49 -4.28
C GLU A 323 8.50 -11.68 -3.90
N ASP A 324 7.91 -12.80 -3.46
CA ASP A 324 8.61 -14.01 -3.03
C ASP A 324 8.84 -15.06 -4.14
N ASP A 325 8.10 -15.00 -5.25
CA ASP A 325 8.18 -15.99 -6.35
C ASP A 325 8.02 -15.31 -7.72
N ASP A 326 9.15 -15.07 -8.38
CA ASP A 326 9.23 -14.49 -9.73
C ASP A 326 9.01 -15.51 -10.87
N SER A 327 8.91 -16.81 -10.54
CA SER A 327 8.75 -17.88 -11.53
C SER A 327 7.32 -17.99 -12.07
N LYS A 328 6.35 -17.37 -11.38
CA LYS A 328 4.93 -17.38 -11.71
C LYS A 328 4.41 -15.95 -11.82
N VAL A 329 3.50 -15.72 -12.76
CA VAL A 329 2.81 -14.44 -12.93
C VAL A 329 1.34 -14.56 -12.58
N ILE A 330 0.74 -13.44 -12.16
CA ILE A 330 -0.69 -13.36 -11.87
C ILE A 330 -1.46 -13.29 -13.20
N ALA A 331 -2.53 -14.07 -13.33
CA ALA A 331 -3.38 -14.06 -14.52
C ALA A 331 -4.85 -13.87 -14.16
N ILE A 332 -5.52 -12.94 -14.85
CA ILE A 332 -6.93 -12.60 -14.63
C ILE A 332 -7.84 -13.41 -15.57
N PRO A 333 -9.00 -13.90 -15.10
CA PRO A 333 -9.96 -14.60 -15.95
C PRO A 333 -10.67 -13.62 -16.90
N LEU A 334 -10.84 -14.02 -18.16
CA LEU A 334 -11.57 -13.28 -19.19
C LEU A 334 -12.50 -14.22 -19.97
N HIS A 335 -13.70 -13.74 -20.32
CA HIS A 335 -14.62 -14.40 -21.25
C HIS A 335 -14.73 -13.60 -22.53
N PRO A 336 -14.70 -14.25 -23.72
CA PRO A 336 -14.90 -13.56 -24.98
C PRO A 336 -16.34 -13.00 -25.08
N ALA A 337 -16.49 -11.79 -25.57
CA ALA A 337 -17.77 -11.15 -25.86
C ALA A 337 -18.19 -11.36 -27.34
N SER A 338 -19.21 -10.65 -27.79
CA SER A 338 -19.90 -10.85 -29.08
C SER A 338 -19.05 -10.63 -30.33
N SER A 339 -17.85 -10.05 -30.22
CA SER A 339 -16.95 -9.76 -31.35
C SER A 339 -15.53 -10.30 -31.11
N ALA A 340 -14.73 -10.40 -32.17
CA ALA A 340 -13.35 -10.85 -32.10
C ALA A 340 -12.48 -9.84 -31.32
N ASN A 341 -11.79 -10.32 -30.28
CA ASN A 341 -10.92 -9.57 -29.35
C ASN A 341 -11.63 -8.72 -28.28
N GLU A 342 -12.95 -8.79 -28.15
CA GLU A 342 -13.67 -8.22 -27.01
C GLU A 342 -13.76 -9.23 -25.86
N TYR A 343 -13.47 -8.79 -24.63
CA TYR A 343 -13.46 -9.61 -23.43
C TYR A 343 -14.18 -8.94 -22.27
N ILE A 344 -14.67 -9.74 -21.34
CA ILE A 344 -15.29 -9.29 -20.09
C ILE A 344 -14.69 -10.08 -18.93
N ARG A 345 -14.35 -9.39 -17.84
CA ARG A 345 -13.94 -10.05 -16.60
C ARG A 345 -15.18 -10.61 -15.89
N PRO A 346 -15.29 -11.94 -15.72
CA PRO A 346 -16.48 -12.57 -15.15
C PRO A 346 -16.58 -12.32 -13.65
N GLN A 347 -17.81 -12.23 -13.15
CA GLN A 347 -18.08 -12.13 -11.72
C GLN A 347 -17.62 -13.41 -10.99
N ASN A 348 -17.17 -13.26 -9.73
CA ASN A 348 -16.80 -14.38 -8.85
C ASN A 348 -15.67 -15.31 -9.33
N GLN A 349 -14.83 -14.89 -10.29
CA GLN A 349 -13.62 -15.63 -10.67
C GLN A 349 -12.36 -14.85 -10.25
N ARG A 350 -11.50 -15.51 -9.46
CA ARG A 350 -10.28 -14.92 -8.91
C ARG A 350 -9.11 -15.01 -9.90
N PRO A 351 -8.15 -14.07 -9.83
CA PRO A 351 -6.87 -14.24 -10.51
C PRO A 351 -6.13 -15.50 -9.99
N ILE A 352 -5.32 -16.12 -10.85
CA ILE A 352 -4.56 -17.34 -10.54
C ILE A 352 -3.07 -17.16 -10.83
N LEU A 353 -2.20 -17.94 -10.18
CA LEU A 353 -0.78 -18.01 -10.57
C LEU A 353 -0.57 -18.96 -11.74
N VAL A 354 0.14 -18.47 -12.74
CA VAL A 354 0.48 -19.26 -13.93
C VAL A 354 2.01 -19.29 -14.07
N LYS A 355 2.57 -20.50 -14.25
CA LYS A 355 4.00 -20.67 -14.55
C LYS A 355 4.36 -19.89 -15.81
N THR A 356 5.48 -19.19 -15.77
CA THR A 356 5.98 -18.37 -16.88
C THR A 356 6.32 -19.26 -18.08
N PRO A 357 5.64 -19.13 -19.24
CA PRO A 357 5.95 -19.92 -20.43
C PRO A 357 7.25 -19.44 -21.09
N SER A 358 8.01 -20.39 -21.65
CA SER A 358 9.21 -20.15 -22.46
C SER A 358 8.83 -19.55 -23.83
N VAL A 359 9.11 -18.25 -24.02
CA VAL A 359 9.32 -17.47 -25.26
C VAL A 359 8.31 -17.56 -26.45
N GLU A 360 7.39 -18.53 -26.56
CA GLU A 360 6.69 -18.80 -27.83
C GLU A 360 5.28 -18.21 -28.02
N ASP A 361 4.64 -17.62 -27.00
CA ASP A 361 3.27 -17.09 -27.15
C ASP A 361 3.23 -15.56 -27.45
N PRO A 362 2.70 -15.12 -28.60
CA PRO A 362 2.60 -13.70 -28.95
C PRO A 362 1.54 -12.97 -28.11
N SER A 363 1.84 -11.73 -27.71
CA SER A 363 0.90 -10.84 -27.03
C SER A 363 -0.25 -10.46 -27.96
N GLN A 364 -1.48 -10.44 -27.46
CA GLN A 364 -2.68 -10.11 -28.22
C GLN A 364 -3.26 -8.78 -27.74
N ASN A 365 -3.79 -7.98 -28.66
CA ASN A 365 -4.50 -6.75 -28.31
C ASN A 365 -5.92 -7.10 -27.88
N LEU A 366 -6.22 -6.86 -26.61
CA LEU A 366 -7.49 -7.16 -25.97
C LEU A 366 -8.29 -5.88 -25.77
N GLN A 367 -9.60 -5.95 -26.04
CA GLN A 367 -10.57 -4.92 -25.67
C GLN A 367 -11.42 -5.43 -24.53
N ILE A 368 -11.08 -5.06 -23.29
CA ILE A 368 -11.81 -5.51 -22.10
C ILE A 368 -12.88 -4.47 -21.75
N LYS A 369 -14.16 -4.85 -21.73
CA LYS A 369 -15.24 -3.90 -21.44
C LYS A 369 -15.14 -3.37 -20.01
N ILE A 370 -15.23 -2.04 -19.86
CA ILE A 370 -15.14 -1.35 -18.56
C ILE A 370 -16.46 -1.43 -17.80
N ASP A 371 -17.57 -1.24 -18.52
CA ASP A 371 -18.89 -1.25 -17.92
C ASP A 371 -19.08 -2.54 -17.12
N ARG A 372 -19.41 -2.39 -15.84
CA ARG A 372 -19.97 -3.48 -15.06
C ARG A 372 -21.13 -4.03 -15.88
N GLN A 373 -21.18 -5.34 -16.12
CA GLN A 373 -22.41 -5.92 -16.64
C GLN A 373 -23.50 -5.65 -15.60
N VAL A 374 -24.30 -4.60 -15.81
CA VAL A 374 -25.60 -4.46 -15.18
C VAL A 374 -26.51 -5.37 -16.00
N HIS A 375 -26.50 -6.65 -15.66
CA HIS A 375 -27.68 -7.42 -15.94
C HIS A 375 -28.81 -6.85 -15.06
N PRO A 376 -30.01 -6.61 -15.60
CA PRO A 376 -31.19 -6.53 -14.75
C PRO A 376 -31.18 -7.79 -13.89
N LEU A 377 -31.63 -7.66 -12.64
CA LEU A 377 -31.91 -8.80 -11.75
C LEU A 377 -32.32 -10.02 -12.57
N PRO A 378 -31.70 -11.19 -12.37
CA PRO A 378 -32.34 -12.41 -12.84
C PRO A 378 -33.69 -12.48 -12.11
N THR A 379 -34.76 -12.31 -12.87
CA THR A 379 -36.09 -12.66 -12.37
C THR A 379 -36.12 -14.16 -12.12
N ALA A 380 -36.45 -14.46 -10.86
CA ALA A 380 -36.94 -15.72 -10.33
C ALA A 380 -35.90 -16.67 -9.73
N GLU A 381 -35.35 -16.29 -8.58
CA GLU A 381 -35.49 -17.16 -7.41
C GLU A 381 -36.36 -16.42 -6.40
N THR A 382 -37.61 -16.87 -6.25
CA THR A 382 -38.50 -16.38 -5.21
C THR A 382 -37.92 -16.80 -3.86
N SER A 383 -37.14 -15.92 -3.23
CA SER A 383 -36.71 -16.13 -1.85
C SER A 383 -37.92 -15.99 -0.94
N THR A 384 -38.31 -17.09 -0.31
CA THR A 384 -39.30 -17.10 0.75
C THR A 384 -38.67 -16.58 2.04
N TRP A 385 -39.22 -15.51 2.61
CA TRP A 385 -38.74 -14.95 3.88
C TRP A 385 -39.62 -15.37 5.04
N LEU A 386 -39.00 -15.61 6.20
CA LEU A 386 -39.71 -15.89 7.44
C LEU A 386 -39.46 -14.77 8.45
N HIS A 387 -40.52 -14.12 8.92
CA HIS A 387 -40.48 -13.21 10.05
C HIS A 387 -41.24 -13.84 11.22
N VAL A 388 -40.63 -13.85 12.39
CA VAL A 388 -41.25 -14.39 13.60
C VAL A 388 -41.48 -13.25 14.58
N GLU A 389 -42.69 -13.13 15.08
CA GLU A 389 -43.09 -12.10 16.03
C GLU A 389 -43.87 -12.68 17.22
N GLY A 390 -44.05 -11.89 18.27
CA GLY A 390 -44.82 -12.26 19.46
C GLY A 390 -44.05 -13.04 20.52
N TYR A 391 -43.01 -13.80 20.16
CA TYR A 391 -42.22 -14.60 21.12
C TYR A 391 -41.52 -13.78 22.21
N GLN A 392 -41.11 -12.53 21.93
CA GLN A 392 -40.52 -11.65 22.94
C GLN A 392 -41.54 -11.22 24.01
N LYS A 393 -42.83 -11.11 23.66
CA LYS A 393 -43.90 -10.80 24.62
C LYS A 393 -44.21 -11.98 25.55
N LEU A 394 -43.84 -13.19 25.13
CA LEU A 394 -43.98 -14.43 25.89
C LEU A 394 -42.71 -14.79 26.69
N GLU A 395 -41.74 -13.88 26.75
CA GLU A 395 -40.42 -14.09 27.39
C GLU A 395 -39.66 -15.32 26.85
N LEU A 396 -39.93 -15.70 25.60
CA LEU A 396 -39.23 -16.79 24.91
C LEU A 396 -38.04 -16.24 24.12
N LYS A 397 -37.00 -17.06 23.98
CA LYS A 397 -35.83 -16.77 23.13
C LYS A 397 -35.77 -17.79 22.00
N LEU A 398 -35.63 -17.31 20.76
CA LEU A 398 -35.33 -18.18 19.63
C LEU A 398 -33.89 -18.68 19.79
N ALA A 399 -33.73 -19.96 20.13
CA ALA A 399 -32.44 -20.55 20.47
C ALA A 399 -31.73 -21.16 19.26
N GLU A 400 -32.48 -21.83 18.38
CA GLU A 400 -31.91 -22.57 17.27
C GLU A 400 -32.90 -22.67 16.10
N THR A 401 -32.40 -22.76 14.86
CA THR A 401 -33.21 -22.98 13.66
C THR A 401 -32.59 -24.11 12.83
N TYR A 402 -33.41 -24.93 12.18
CA TYR A 402 -32.94 -26.08 11.43
C TYR A 402 -33.77 -26.30 10.15
N PRO A 403 -33.15 -26.37 8.94
CA PRO A 403 -31.73 -26.08 8.67
C PRO A 403 -31.34 -24.66 9.11
N PRO A 404 -30.06 -24.40 9.45
CA PRO A 404 -29.64 -23.12 10.01
C PRO A 404 -29.93 -21.98 9.03
N LEU A 405 -30.79 -21.04 9.46
CA LEU A 405 -31.14 -19.83 8.73
C LEU A 405 -30.22 -18.67 9.15
N GLU A 406 -29.91 -17.77 8.21
CA GLU A 406 -29.10 -16.59 8.52
C GLU A 406 -29.99 -15.51 9.16
N TRP A 407 -29.62 -15.06 10.37
CA TRP A 407 -30.38 -14.06 11.10
C TRP A 407 -29.85 -12.64 10.83
N LYS A 408 -30.63 -11.83 10.10
CA LYS A 408 -30.32 -10.41 9.89
C LYS A 408 -30.88 -9.57 11.04
N ARG A 409 -30.07 -9.39 12.09
CA ARG A 409 -30.46 -8.69 13.33
C ARG A 409 -31.06 -7.29 13.14
N SER A 410 -30.66 -6.55 12.10
CA SER A 410 -31.21 -5.20 11.84
C SER A 410 -32.64 -5.19 11.28
N ARG A 411 -33.19 -6.34 10.86
CA ARG A 411 -34.53 -6.47 10.25
C ARG A 411 -35.39 -7.57 10.85
N ALA A 412 -34.90 -8.27 11.89
CA ALA A 412 -35.57 -9.39 12.56
C ALA A 412 -36.10 -10.47 11.57
N LEU A 413 -35.33 -10.76 10.51
CA LEU A 413 -35.77 -11.60 9.39
C LEU A 413 -34.83 -12.79 9.21
N LEU A 414 -35.39 -13.99 9.02
CA LEU A 414 -34.65 -15.24 8.84
C LEU A 414 -34.61 -15.58 7.34
N THR A 415 -33.42 -15.70 6.77
CA THR A 415 -33.23 -15.97 5.34
C THR A 415 -32.67 -17.37 5.12
N LYS A 416 -33.25 -18.11 4.16
CA LYS A 416 -32.76 -19.44 3.75
C LYS A 416 -31.44 -19.28 2.99
N LYS A 417 -30.48 -20.17 3.27
CA LYS A 417 -29.20 -20.26 2.55
C LYS A 417 -29.40 -21.10 1.29
N ASP A 418 -29.06 -20.57 0.12
CA ASP A 418 -29.16 -21.30 -1.15
C ASP A 418 -27.96 -22.25 -1.30
N ASP A 419 -28.11 -23.47 -0.78
CA ASP A 419 -27.29 -24.64 -1.14
C ASP A 419 -28.23 -25.76 -1.63
N ASP A 420 -27.98 -26.25 -2.84
CA ASP A 420 -28.84 -27.18 -3.56
C ASP A 420 -28.62 -28.64 -3.09
N LYS A 421 -29.72 -29.40 -3.02
CA LYS A 421 -29.87 -30.85 -2.69
C LYS A 421 -29.95 -31.28 -1.21
N SER A 422 -30.98 -30.84 -0.49
CA SER A 422 -31.63 -31.70 0.52
C SER A 422 -33.15 -31.54 0.48
N SER A 423 -33.86 -32.63 0.22
CA SER A 423 -35.30 -32.71 -0.06
C SER A 423 -36.21 -32.53 1.17
N THR A 424 -35.83 -31.72 2.15
CA THR A 424 -36.66 -31.50 3.35
C THR A 424 -37.33 -30.14 3.28
N ASN A 425 -38.62 -30.17 2.95
CA ASN A 425 -39.51 -29.02 2.80
C ASN A 425 -39.99 -28.44 4.14
N THR A 426 -39.30 -28.72 5.25
CA THR A 426 -39.75 -28.37 6.60
C THR A 426 -38.68 -27.51 7.29
N GLN A 427 -39.07 -26.32 7.76
CA GLN A 427 -38.24 -25.47 8.62
C GLN A 427 -38.65 -25.64 10.07
N LEU A 428 -37.68 -25.83 10.97
CA LEU A 428 -37.90 -25.97 12.41
C LEU A 428 -37.28 -24.80 13.16
N LEU A 429 -38.04 -24.22 14.08
CA LEU A 429 -37.62 -23.13 14.96
C LEU A 429 -37.75 -23.57 16.41
N ARG A 430 -36.69 -23.45 17.20
CA ARG A 430 -36.67 -23.82 18.62
C ARG A 430 -36.69 -22.58 19.51
N PHE A 431 -37.70 -22.50 20.35
CA PHE A 431 -37.85 -21.46 21.36
C PHE A 431 -37.62 -22.03 22.75
N THR A 432 -36.75 -21.37 23.52
CA THR A 432 -36.43 -21.72 24.90
C THR A 432 -36.98 -20.65 25.84
N SER A 433 -37.40 -21.06 27.03
CA SER A 433 -37.76 -20.15 28.12
C SER A 433 -36.64 -20.14 29.17
N ASP A 434 -36.45 -19.01 29.84
CA ASP A 434 -35.50 -18.91 30.96
C ASP A 434 -36.03 -19.60 32.24
N VAL A 435 -37.30 -20.03 32.27
CA VAL A 435 -37.90 -20.71 33.43
C VAL A 435 -37.29 -22.12 33.61
N PRO A 436 -36.81 -22.48 34.82
CA PRO A 436 -36.32 -23.82 35.11
C PRO A 436 -37.41 -24.88 34.94
N GLU A 437 -37.05 -26.05 34.41
CA GLU A 437 -37.95 -27.21 34.19
C GLU A 437 -39.02 -27.07 33.08
N SER A 438 -39.06 -25.96 32.32
CA SER A 438 -39.96 -25.83 31.16
C SER A 438 -39.46 -26.63 29.94
N TYR A 439 -40.39 -27.14 29.13
CA TYR A 439 -40.05 -27.73 27.83
C TYR A 439 -39.71 -26.65 26.81
N ASP A 440 -38.87 -27.01 25.83
CA ASP A 440 -38.63 -26.15 24.67
C ASP A 440 -39.75 -26.34 23.65
N LEU A 441 -40.12 -25.26 22.98
CA LEU A 441 -41.15 -25.28 21.94
C LEU A 441 -40.48 -25.35 20.57
N ILE A 442 -40.84 -26.35 19.78
CA ILE A 442 -40.41 -26.49 18.39
C ILE A 442 -41.58 -26.14 17.48
N VAL A 443 -41.45 -25.05 16.74
CA VAL A 443 -42.38 -24.66 15.69
C VAL A 443 -41.88 -25.20 14.36
N GLY A 444 -42.67 -26.05 13.72
CA GLY A 444 -42.37 -26.59 12.40
C GLY A 444 -43.24 -25.96 11.33
N ILE A 445 -42.62 -25.61 10.20
CA ILE A 445 -43.29 -24.98 9.06
C ILE A 445 -43.00 -25.81 7.82
N LYS A 446 -44.05 -26.39 7.23
CA LYS A 446 -43.92 -27.25 6.05
C LYS A 446 -44.35 -26.50 4.79
N MET A 447 -43.43 -26.38 3.84
CA MET A 447 -43.58 -25.72 2.56
C MET A 447 -43.93 -26.76 1.48
N ASN A 448 -44.97 -26.55 0.68
CA ASN A 448 -45.31 -27.50 -0.40
C ASN A 448 -44.54 -27.16 -1.69
N SER A 449 -43.69 -28.07 -2.16
CA SER A 449 -42.99 -27.93 -3.44
C SER A 449 -43.85 -28.48 -4.59
N SER A 450 -44.86 -27.73 -5.04
CA SER A 450 -45.42 -27.75 -6.41
C SER A 450 -46.68 -26.89 -6.48
N ASN A 451 -46.84 -26.17 -7.60
CA ASN A 451 -47.93 -25.23 -7.92
C ASN A 451 -49.35 -25.76 -7.61
N SER A 452 -49.80 -25.60 -6.37
CA SER A 452 -51.22 -25.67 -6.01
C SER A 452 -51.52 -24.59 -4.97
N GLU A 453 -52.64 -23.88 -5.15
CA GLU A 453 -53.13 -22.81 -4.28
C GLU A 453 -53.60 -23.33 -2.91
N SER A 454 -52.72 -23.98 -2.13
CA SER A 454 -53.02 -24.37 -0.75
C SER A 454 -51.99 -23.80 0.24
N PRO A 455 -52.42 -23.20 1.36
CA PRO A 455 -51.55 -22.44 2.25
C PRO A 455 -50.54 -23.33 2.99
N MET A 456 -49.34 -22.79 3.22
CA MET A 456 -48.31 -23.41 4.07
C MET A 456 -48.87 -23.80 5.43
N ARG A 457 -48.43 -24.94 5.98
CA ARG A 457 -48.88 -25.43 7.29
C ARG A 457 -47.81 -25.24 8.35
N SER A 458 -48.19 -24.65 9.48
CA SER A 458 -47.39 -24.66 10.71
C SER A 458 -47.86 -25.78 11.65
N TYR A 459 -47.03 -26.14 12.62
CA TYR A 459 -47.37 -26.92 13.80
C TYR A 459 -46.40 -26.57 14.94
N VAL A 460 -46.76 -26.92 16.18
CA VAL A 460 -45.89 -26.71 17.35
C VAL A 460 -45.87 -27.96 18.25
N ILE A 461 -44.67 -28.35 18.71
CA ILE A 461 -44.45 -29.54 19.55
C ILE A 461 -43.49 -29.25 20.71
N GLN A 462 -43.61 -30.02 21.79
CA GLN A 462 -42.72 -29.96 22.95
C GLN A 462 -41.45 -30.81 22.73
N ALA A 463 -40.29 -30.29 23.15
CA ALA A 463 -39.03 -31.01 23.14
C ALA A 463 -38.24 -30.83 24.45
N LEU A 464 -37.45 -31.84 24.81
CA LEU A 464 -36.51 -31.75 25.93
C LEU A 464 -35.28 -30.93 25.52
N ARG A 465 -34.81 -30.08 26.44
CA ARG A 465 -33.60 -29.24 26.26
C ARG A 465 -32.37 -29.99 25.75
N LYS A 466 -32.20 -31.26 26.12
CA LYS A 466 -31.02 -32.09 25.77
C LYS A 466 -31.05 -32.67 24.35
N LEU A 467 -32.18 -32.65 23.63
CA LEU A 467 -32.27 -33.18 22.26
C LEU A 467 -31.67 -32.19 21.27
N THR A 468 -30.88 -32.67 20.31
CA THR A 468 -30.31 -31.83 19.22
C THR A 468 -31.32 -31.64 18.09
N MET A 469 -31.20 -30.57 17.29
CA MET A 469 -32.15 -30.31 16.19
C MET A 469 -32.07 -31.35 15.07
N GLU A 470 -30.88 -31.89 14.82
CA GLU A 470 -30.67 -32.98 13.85
C GLU A 470 -31.34 -34.28 14.31
N ASP A 471 -31.25 -34.58 15.62
CA ASP A 471 -31.97 -35.71 16.22
C ASP A 471 -33.49 -35.53 16.13
N ILE A 472 -33.99 -34.31 16.36
CA ILE A 472 -35.41 -33.98 16.25
C ILE A 472 -35.89 -34.18 14.81
N GLU A 473 -35.20 -33.61 13.81
CA GLU A 473 -35.59 -33.72 12.40
C GLU A 473 -35.66 -35.17 11.91
N LYS A 474 -34.63 -35.98 12.19
CA LYS A 474 -34.59 -37.42 11.86
C LYS A 474 -35.71 -38.21 12.56
N SER A 475 -36.17 -37.74 13.72
CA SER A 475 -37.24 -38.35 14.48
C SER A 475 -38.64 -37.97 13.98
N LEU A 476 -38.81 -36.85 13.27
CA LEU A 476 -40.12 -36.40 12.79
C LEU A 476 -40.79 -37.41 11.85
N GLU A 477 -40.01 -38.19 11.09
CA GLU A 477 -40.53 -39.25 10.21
C GLU A 477 -41.21 -40.40 10.97
N PHE A 478 -40.93 -40.55 12.27
CA PHE A 478 -41.45 -41.62 13.12
C PHE A 478 -42.52 -41.13 14.11
N MET A 479 -42.92 -39.86 14.05
CA MET A 479 -44.04 -39.29 14.81
C MET A 479 -45.40 -39.62 14.17
N ASP A 480 -46.45 -39.66 14.99
CA ASP A 480 -47.83 -39.81 14.50
C ASP A 480 -48.22 -38.54 13.70
N PRO A 481 -48.66 -38.66 12.43
CA PRO A 481 -49.05 -37.53 11.59
C PRO A 481 -50.06 -36.58 12.24
N LYS A 482 -50.98 -37.08 13.09
CA LYS A 482 -51.95 -36.24 13.80
C LYS A 482 -51.32 -35.24 14.77
N SER A 483 -50.13 -35.56 15.29
CA SER A 483 -49.39 -34.66 16.20
C SER A 483 -48.71 -33.51 15.46
N LEU A 484 -48.58 -33.60 14.13
CA LEU A 484 -47.96 -32.60 13.26
C LEU A 484 -49.00 -31.70 12.55
N GLU A 485 -50.25 -31.71 13.03
CA GLU A 485 -51.33 -30.81 12.60
C GLU A 485 -51.81 -29.89 13.74
N VAL A 486 -51.13 -29.92 14.88
CA VAL A 486 -51.49 -29.15 16.08
C VAL A 486 -50.73 -27.82 16.11
N ASN A 487 -51.46 -26.70 16.19
CA ASN A 487 -50.91 -25.32 16.20
C ASN A 487 -50.88 -24.68 17.61
N THR A 488 -51.27 -25.43 18.63
CA THR A 488 -51.38 -24.97 20.02
C THR A 488 -50.73 -26.00 20.93
N THR A 489 -49.78 -25.57 21.76
CA THR A 489 -49.17 -26.45 22.78
C THR A 489 -48.71 -25.62 23.97
N ASP A 490 -48.62 -26.23 25.14
CA ASP A 490 -48.05 -25.60 26.32
C ASP A 490 -46.54 -25.88 26.43
N ASN A 491 -45.81 -25.03 27.13
CA ASN A 491 -44.41 -25.29 27.52
C ASN A 491 -44.28 -25.70 28.99
N GLY A 492 -45.40 -26.10 29.63
CA GLY A 492 -45.52 -26.31 31.07
C GLY A 492 -45.88 -25.06 31.89
N VAL A 493 -45.78 -23.86 31.31
CA VAL A 493 -46.03 -22.58 32.02
C VAL A 493 -47.12 -21.74 31.33
N THR A 494 -47.08 -21.68 30.01
CA THR A 494 -48.00 -20.89 29.17
C THR A 494 -48.40 -21.69 27.94
N GLU A 495 -49.68 -21.67 27.59
CA GLU A 495 -50.17 -22.24 26.33
C GLU A 495 -49.93 -21.25 25.18
N VAL A 496 -49.25 -21.72 24.13
CA VAL A 496 -48.79 -20.90 23.02
C VAL A 496 -49.46 -21.36 21.74
N ALA A 497 -50.14 -20.44 21.08
CA ALA A 497 -50.72 -20.63 19.75
C ALA A 497 -49.80 -20.05 18.69
N VAL A 498 -49.66 -20.77 17.57
CA VAL A 498 -48.89 -20.33 16.41
C VAL A 498 -49.84 -20.07 15.25
N THR A 499 -49.74 -18.88 14.66
CA THR A 499 -50.46 -18.51 13.44
C THR A 499 -49.49 -18.14 12.32
N LEU A 500 -49.88 -18.42 11.08
CA LEU A 500 -49.06 -18.17 9.89
C LEU A 500 -49.85 -17.32 8.89
N THR A 501 -49.32 -16.15 8.54
CA THR A 501 -49.90 -15.24 7.53
C THR A 501 -48.88 -14.91 6.44
N GLN A 502 -49.34 -14.49 5.25
CA GLN A 502 -48.49 -14.26 4.07
C GLN A 502 -48.66 -12.84 3.52
N GLU A 503 -47.56 -12.12 3.29
CA GLU A 503 -47.52 -10.79 2.69
C GLU A 503 -46.60 -10.75 1.46
N THR A 504 -46.98 -10.00 0.42
CA THR A 504 -46.23 -9.89 -0.84
C THR A 504 -45.52 -8.54 -0.93
N VAL A 505 -44.20 -8.54 -1.19
CA VAL A 505 -43.37 -7.33 -1.34
C VAL A 505 -42.62 -7.33 -2.68
N PRO A 506 -42.10 -6.17 -3.17
CA PRO A 506 -41.50 -6.05 -4.50
C PRO A 506 -40.28 -6.97 -4.76
N GLN A 507 -39.73 -7.55 -3.70
CA GLN A 507 -38.54 -8.40 -3.75
C GLN A 507 -38.89 -9.91 -3.57
N GLY A 508 -40.13 -10.28 -3.18
CA GLY A 508 -40.53 -11.67 -2.86
C GLY A 508 -41.75 -11.79 -1.91
N VAL A 509 -41.97 -12.96 -1.31
CA VAL A 509 -43.07 -13.24 -0.36
C VAL A 509 -42.52 -13.40 1.05
N VAL A 510 -43.12 -12.72 2.03
CA VAL A 510 -42.81 -12.83 3.46
C VAL A 510 -43.91 -13.62 4.16
N TYR A 511 -43.53 -14.64 4.92
CA TYR A 511 -44.41 -15.38 5.82
C TYR A 511 -44.17 -14.92 7.26
N LEU A 512 -45.25 -14.47 7.89
CA LEU A 512 -45.27 -13.97 9.25
C LEU A 512 -45.77 -15.08 10.19
N VAL A 513 -44.92 -15.48 11.13
CA VAL A 513 -45.21 -16.48 12.17
C VAL A 513 -45.42 -15.73 13.48
N SER A 514 -46.67 -15.66 13.93
CA SER A 514 -47.03 -14.91 15.14
C SER A 514 -47.33 -15.90 16.27
N LEU A 515 -46.58 -15.77 17.38
CA LEU A 515 -46.78 -16.54 18.60
C LEU A 515 -47.59 -15.72 19.61
N GLU A 516 -48.72 -16.26 20.07
CA GLU A 516 -49.61 -15.57 21.01
C GLU A 516 -49.96 -16.48 22.20
N SER A 517 -50.10 -15.88 23.39
CA SER A 517 -50.59 -16.60 24.57
C SER A 517 -52.10 -16.74 24.49
N THR A 518 -52.59 -17.97 24.62
CA THR A 518 -54.02 -18.18 24.87
C THR A 518 -54.28 -18.10 26.37
N ASN A 519 -55.29 -17.34 26.80
CA ASN A 519 -55.60 -17.08 28.22
C ASN A 519 -56.20 -18.30 28.97
N THR A 520 -55.84 -19.51 28.56
CA THR A 520 -56.30 -20.78 29.13
C THR A 520 -55.20 -21.38 30.00
N VAL A 521 -55.56 -21.74 31.23
CA VAL A 521 -54.64 -22.35 32.19
C VAL A 521 -54.26 -23.75 31.69
N PRO A 522 -52.96 -24.13 31.63
CA PRO A 522 -52.55 -25.44 31.13
C PRO A 522 -53.15 -26.56 31.99
N THR A 523 -53.97 -27.42 31.41
CA THR A 523 -54.43 -28.65 32.08
C THR A 523 -53.27 -29.62 32.19
N ALA A 524 -52.79 -29.86 33.43
CA ALA A 524 -51.73 -30.82 33.72
C ALA A 524 -52.07 -32.19 33.13
N SER A 525 -51.34 -32.57 32.08
CA SER A 525 -51.45 -33.86 31.43
C SER A 525 -50.06 -34.48 31.37
N ASP A 526 -49.83 -35.50 32.19
CA ASP A 526 -48.65 -36.39 32.14
C ASP A 526 -48.54 -37.07 30.77
N LYS A 527 -47.96 -36.37 29.79
CA LYS A 527 -47.66 -36.90 28.46
C LYS A 527 -46.18 -36.73 28.21
N VAL A 528 -45.47 -37.85 28.20
CA VAL A 528 -44.08 -37.92 27.72
C VAL A 528 -44.04 -37.29 26.31
N PRO A 529 -43.14 -36.31 26.05
CA PRO A 529 -43.07 -35.62 24.77
C PRO A 529 -42.96 -36.62 23.61
N ALA A 530 -43.89 -36.55 22.66
CA ALA A 530 -44.02 -37.52 21.57
C ALA A 530 -42.74 -37.67 20.71
N ILE A 531 -41.89 -36.64 20.70
CA ILE A 531 -40.63 -36.63 19.96
C ILE A 531 -39.58 -37.60 20.53
N ILE A 532 -39.64 -37.87 21.85
CA ILE A 532 -38.73 -38.80 22.53
C ILE A 532 -38.98 -40.23 22.07
N THR A 533 -40.26 -40.60 21.95
CA THR A 533 -40.67 -41.92 21.46
C THR A 533 -40.27 -42.14 20.00
N ALA A 534 -40.28 -41.07 19.19
CA ALA A 534 -39.90 -41.13 17.79
C ALA A 534 -38.37 -41.28 17.59
N LYS A 535 -37.56 -40.63 18.44
CA LYS A 535 -36.08 -40.77 18.41
C LYS A 535 -35.60 -42.19 18.68
N LEU A 536 -36.21 -42.85 19.68
CA LEU A 536 -35.89 -44.24 20.02
C LEU A 536 -36.15 -45.20 18.84
N LYS A 537 -37.16 -44.92 18.00
CA LYS A 537 -37.43 -45.72 16.80
C LYS A 537 -36.40 -45.48 15.69
N TYR A 538 -35.93 -44.25 15.51
CA TYR A 538 -34.92 -43.91 14.51
C TYR A 538 -33.57 -44.59 14.79
N ASP A 539 -33.08 -44.52 16.03
CA ASP A 539 -31.75 -45.08 16.39
C ASP A 539 -31.67 -46.60 16.19
N PHE A 540 -32.80 -47.29 16.42
CA PHE A 540 -32.90 -48.71 16.14
C PHE A 540 -32.78 -49.05 14.65
N MET A 541 -33.32 -48.20 13.76
CA MET A 541 -33.34 -48.42 12.32
C MET A 541 -32.02 -48.09 11.60
N ASP A 542 -31.25 -47.11 12.10
CA ASP A 542 -29.93 -46.75 11.52
C ASP A 542 -28.87 -47.84 11.78
N ALA A 543 -28.92 -48.49 12.95
CA ALA A 543 -28.03 -49.60 13.29
C ALA A 543 -28.17 -50.77 12.30
N LEU A 544 -29.39 -51.09 11.87
CA LEU A 544 -29.68 -52.16 10.90
C LEU A 544 -29.20 -51.85 9.48
N ARG A 545 -29.15 -50.57 9.08
CA ARG A 545 -28.73 -50.16 7.72
C ARG A 545 -27.21 -50.25 7.50
N LYS A 546 -26.41 -49.99 8.53
CA LYS A 546 -24.93 -49.98 8.42
C LYS A 546 -24.33 -51.37 8.23
N GLU A 547 -25.00 -52.43 8.67
CA GLU A 547 -24.52 -53.82 8.49
C GLU A 547 -24.72 -54.37 7.07
N HIS A 548 -25.54 -53.76 6.22
CA HIS A 548 -25.96 -54.33 4.92
C HIS A 548 -25.19 -53.80 3.68
N LEU A 549 -24.27 -52.85 3.83
CA LEU A 549 -23.66 -52.10 2.70
C LEU A 549 -22.22 -52.51 2.31
N THR A 550 -21.63 -53.55 2.91
CA THR A 550 -20.31 -54.07 2.50
C THR A 550 -20.36 -55.56 2.12
N GLY A 551 -20.61 -55.83 0.83
CA GLY A 551 -20.38 -57.09 0.11
C GLY A 551 -20.81 -56.87 -1.36
N SER A 552 -20.12 -57.19 -2.45
CA SER A 552 -19.04 -58.13 -2.86
C SER A 552 -18.45 -57.57 -4.19
N THR A 553 -17.17 -57.72 -4.60
CA THR A 553 -16.46 -58.90 -5.16
C THR A 553 -14.93 -58.57 -5.22
N GLU A 554 -14.06 -59.23 -4.45
CA GLU A 554 -13.26 -60.46 -4.69
C GLU A 554 -11.86 -60.32 -5.38
N ARG A 555 -10.83 -60.62 -4.55
CA ARG A 555 -9.52 -61.30 -4.82
C ARG A 555 -8.40 -60.51 -5.52
N PRO A 556 -7.61 -59.74 -4.74
CA PRO A 556 -6.29 -60.22 -4.28
C PRO A 556 -5.95 -59.84 -2.82
N ALA A 557 -6.93 -59.91 -1.92
CA ALA A 557 -6.84 -59.31 -0.58
C ALA A 557 -6.42 -60.25 0.58
N LEU A 558 -6.30 -61.56 0.36
CA LEU A 558 -6.10 -62.51 1.47
C LEU A 558 -4.69 -62.52 2.08
N ASP A 559 -3.64 -62.26 1.31
CA ASP A 559 -2.27 -62.17 1.88
C ASP A 559 -1.98 -60.80 2.51
N SER A 560 -2.72 -59.77 2.08
CA SER A 560 -2.60 -58.41 2.61
C SER A 560 -3.32 -58.24 3.96
N LEU A 561 -4.37 -59.04 4.21
CA LEU A 561 -5.18 -58.96 5.43
C LEU A 561 -4.43 -59.49 6.66
N ALA A 562 -3.64 -60.56 6.51
CA ALA A 562 -2.83 -61.11 7.60
C ALA A 562 -1.71 -60.12 8.03
N ALA A 563 -1.03 -59.51 7.05
CA ALA A 563 -0.01 -58.49 7.31
C ALA A 563 -0.58 -57.21 7.95
N LEU A 564 -1.82 -56.83 7.60
CA LEU A 564 -2.52 -55.69 8.21
C LEU A 564 -3.07 -56.03 9.61
N GLN A 565 -3.47 -57.27 9.87
CA GLN A 565 -3.92 -57.70 11.20
C GLN A 565 -2.77 -57.77 12.22
N ASP A 566 -1.58 -58.20 11.82
CA ASP A 566 -0.40 -58.19 12.69
C ASP A 566 0.10 -56.77 12.96
N ARG A 567 0.04 -55.90 11.94
CA ARG A 567 0.39 -54.49 12.08
C ARG A 567 -0.61 -53.74 12.95
N ARG A 568 -1.92 -54.06 12.87
CA ARG A 568 -2.96 -53.55 13.75
C ARG A 568 -2.75 -53.97 15.21
N LYS A 569 -2.43 -55.24 15.47
CA LYS A 569 -2.14 -55.72 16.85
C LYS A 569 -0.91 -55.04 17.46
N SER A 570 0.13 -54.77 16.65
CA SER A 570 1.33 -54.03 17.08
C SER A 570 1.02 -52.56 17.42
N VAL A 571 0.17 -51.91 16.61
CA VAL A 571 -0.28 -50.53 16.86
C VAL A 571 -1.21 -50.44 18.08
N GLU A 572 -2.12 -51.39 18.27
CA GLU A 572 -2.99 -51.45 19.47
C GLU A 572 -2.21 -51.73 20.77
N ALA A 573 -1.08 -52.44 20.69
CA ALA A 573 -0.19 -52.68 21.83
C ALA A 573 0.63 -51.42 22.18
N THR A 574 1.09 -50.68 21.18
CA THR A 574 1.83 -49.42 21.39
C THR A 574 0.91 -48.29 21.87
N MET A 575 -0.34 -48.22 21.39
CA MET A 575 -1.35 -47.28 21.93
C MET A 575 -1.66 -47.55 23.39
N ARG A 576 -1.86 -48.82 23.79
CA ARG A 576 -2.08 -49.18 25.20
C ARG A 576 -0.90 -48.81 26.10
N ALA A 577 0.34 -48.99 25.62
CA ALA A 577 1.53 -48.57 26.35
C ALA A 577 1.60 -47.04 26.52
N ILE A 578 1.20 -46.27 25.49
CA ILE A 578 1.14 -44.80 25.55
C ILE A 578 0.03 -44.34 26.52
N GLU A 579 -1.14 -44.97 26.51
CA GLU A 579 -2.24 -44.66 27.45
C GLU A 579 -1.86 -44.98 28.91
N GLU A 580 -1.11 -46.06 29.15
CA GLU A 580 -0.57 -46.38 30.48
C GLU A 580 0.52 -45.38 30.92
N GLU A 581 1.40 -44.93 30.01
CA GLU A 581 2.38 -43.87 30.30
C GLU A 581 1.69 -42.53 30.57
N GLU A 582 0.64 -42.17 29.83
CA GLU A 582 -0.11 -40.93 30.03
C GLU A 582 -0.81 -40.92 31.40
N LYS A 583 -1.38 -42.06 31.80
CA LYS A 583 -1.97 -42.23 33.13
C LYS A 583 -0.91 -42.15 34.23
N ALA A 584 0.26 -42.77 34.04
CA ALA A 584 1.38 -42.65 34.98
C ALA A 584 1.91 -41.22 35.09
N LEU A 585 1.91 -40.46 33.98
CA LEU A 585 2.29 -39.05 33.96
C LEU A 585 1.26 -38.17 34.68
N ALA A 586 -0.03 -38.47 34.54
CA ALA A 586 -1.11 -37.78 35.24
C ALA A 586 -1.05 -38.01 36.76
N ASP A 587 -0.79 -39.24 37.20
CA ASP A 587 -0.61 -39.57 38.62
C ASP A 587 0.64 -38.89 39.20
N ARG A 588 1.73 -38.81 38.42
CA ARG A 588 2.96 -38.09 38.82
C ARG A 588 2.74 -36.58 38.87
N LYS A 589 1.93 -36.02 37.98
CA LYS A 589 1.51 -34.61 38.02
C LYS A 589 0.66 -34.30 39.26
N SER A 590 -0.25 -35.20 39.64
CA SER A 590 -1.04 -35.11 40.87
C SER A 590 -0.16 -35.14 42.13
N LEU A 591 0.87 -35.98 42.15
CA LEU A 591 1.83 -36.04 43.24
C LEU A 591 2.66 -34.74 43.35
N VAL A 592 3.14 -34.23 42.20
CA VAL A 592 3.89 -32.95 42.15
C VAL A 592 3.02 -31.76 42.55
N LEU A 593 1.72 -31.77 42.22
CA LEU A 593 0.77 -30.75 42.66
C LEU A 593 0.55 -30.78 44.18
N LYS A 594 0.45 -31.97 44.79
CA LYS A 594 0.38 -32.11 46.25
C LYS A 594 1.66 -31.66 46.95
N ASP A 595 2.82 -31.93 46.38
CA ASP A 595 4.10 -31.45 46.90
C ASP A 595 4.22 -29.92 46.78
N LEU A 596 3.69 -29.34 45.71
CA LEU A 596 3.59 -27.89 45.51
C LEU A 596 2.66 -27.24 46.53
N GLU A 597 1.47 -27.81 46.78
CA GLU A 597 0.53 -27.31 47.80
C GLU A 597 1.16 -27.38 49.21
N SER A 598 1.80 -28.51 49.55
CA SER A 598 2.54 -28.69 50.82
C SER A 598 3.69 -27.68 50.98
N LEU A 599 4.44 -27.39 49.92
CA LEU A 599 5.49 -26.37 49.93
C LEU A 599 4.91 -24.96 50.08
N THR A 600 3.77 -24.69 49.46
CA THR A 600 3.09 -23.39 49.53
C THR A 600 2.58 -23.12 50.95
N ASP A 601 1.99 -24.13 51.59
CA ASP A 601 1.55 -24.05 52.99
C ASP A 601 2.73 -23.89 53.96
N ARG A 602 3.87 -24.54 53.69
CA ARG A 602 5.09 -24.37 54.50
C ARG A 602 5.72 -22.99 54.33
N ILE A 603 5.70 -22.43 53.13
CA ILE A 603 6.15 -21.05 52.86
C ILE A 603 5.22 -20.07 53.60
N ALA A 604 3.90 -20.24 53.50
CA ALA A 604 2.94 -19.40 54.21
C ALA A 604 3.09 -19.49 55.74
N ALA A 605 3.37 -20.68 56.29
CA ALA A 605 3.63 -20.89 57.72
C ALA A 605 4.96 -20.26 58.18
N GLU A 606 6.03 -20.34 57.37
CA GLU A 606 7.29 -19.66 57.67
C GLU A 606 7.17 -18.14 57.58
N GLU A 607 6.42 -17.61 56.60
CA GLU A 607 6.14 -16.19 56.46
C GLU A 607 5.32 -15.63 57.63
N ALA A 608 4.34 -16.40 58.12
CA ALA A 608 3.57 -16.07 59.32
C ALA A 608 4.45 -16.06 60.60
N GLN A 609 5.41 -16.99 60.71
CA GLN A 609 6.40 -16.98 61.80
C GLN A 609 7.35 -15.79 61.75
N ILE A 610 7.65 -15.26 60.56
CA ILE A 610 8.51 -14.09 60.35
C ILE A 610 7.75 -12.79 60.69
N GLN A 611 6.43 -12.75 60.56
CA GLN A 611 5.61 -11.57 60.88
C GLN A 611 5.50 -11.26 62.40
N GLY A 612 5.76 -12.22 63.28
CA GLY A 612 5.63 -12.06 64.74
C GLY A 612 6.89 -11.70 65.55
N ARG A 613 8.07 -11.47 64.93
CA ARG A 613 9.33 -11.21 65.66
C ARG A 613 9.95 -9.81 65.39
N PRO A 614 10.72 -9.25 66.34
CA PRO A 614 11.25 -7.89 66.25
C PRO A 614 12.19 -7.66 65.06
N GLU A 615 12.23 -6.40 64.60
CA GLU A 615 12.84 -5.93 63.36
C GLU A 615 14.35 -6.18 63.22
N SER A 616 15.06 -6.38 64.34
CA SER A 616 16.49 -6.73 64.37
C SER A 616 16.78 -8.13 63.80
N TYR A 617 15.85 -9.09 63.93
CA TYR A 617 16.01 -10.46 63.43
C TYR A 617 15.78 -10.57 61.91
N ARG A 618 14.89 -9.74 61.36
CA ARG A 618 14.59 -9.69 59.91
C ARG A 618 15.74 -9.14 59.07
N LYS A 619 16.53 -8.21 59.64
CA LYS A 619 17.72 -7.65 58.98
C LYS A 619 18.86 -8.67 58.91
N PHE A 620 19.12 -9.40 60.00
CA PHE A 620 20.19 -10.41 60.08
C PHE A 620 20.01 -11.57 59.08
N LYS A 621 18.77 -12.04 58.84
CA LYS A 621 18.50 -13.15 57.92
C LYS A 621 18.54 -12.73 56.43
N ARG A 622 18.16 -11.48 56.11
CA ARG A 622 18.29 -10.90 54.75
C ARG A 622 19.75 -10.67 54.35
N ASP A 623 20.59 -10.25 55.29
CA ASP A 623 22.02 -10.03 55.02
C ASP A 623 22.75 -11.37 54.81
N ARG A 624 22.38 -12.42 55.55
CA ARG A 624 22.98 -13.77 55.40
C ARG A 624 22.66 -14.44 54.05
N LEU A 625 21.47 -14.22 53.49
CA LEU A 625 21.07 -14.72 52.16
C LEU A 625 21.72 -13.96 51.00
N LYS A 626 22.22 -12.74 51.23
CA LYS A 626 23.00 -11.99 50.22
C LYS A 626 24.48 -12.38 50.16
N THR A 627 25.03 -12.95 51.23
CA THR A 627 26.45 -13.40 51.29
C THR A 627 26.69 -14.86 50.92
N GLN A 628 25.65 -15.66 50.66
CA GLN A 628 25.78 -17.10 50.37
C GLN A 628 25.60 -17.43 48.87
N SER A 629 25.94 -16.47 47.99
CA SER A 629 26.10 -16.63 46.54
C SER A 629 27.56 -16.44 46.09
N ILE A 630 28.49 -16.31 47.05
CA ILE A 630 29.92 -16.15 46.82
C ILE A 630 30.60 -17.12 47.80
N LEU A 631 30.89 -18.33 47.32
CA LEU A 631 31.96 -19.25 47.75
C LEU A 631 31.58 -20.69 47.38
N ASP A 632 32.57 -21.36 46.80
CA ASP A 632 32.75 -22.80 46.63
C ASP A 632 32.13 -23.48 45.40
N GLY A 633 32.98 -23.59 44.38
CA GLY A 633 32.93 -24.66 43.40
C GLY A 633 33.62 -25.94 43.87
N GLU A 634 33.55 -26.92 42.97
CA GLU A 634 34.33 -28.17 42.83
C GLU A 634 33.85 -29.44 43.57
N SER A 635 33.56 -30.48 42.76
CA SER A 635 34.23 -31.81 42.73
C SER A 635 33.27 -32.94 42.26
N VAL A 636 33.25 -33.41 40.99
CA VAL A 636 34.08 -34.45 40.29
C VAL A 636 33.53 -35.91 40.42
N TYR A 637 33.13 -36.56 39.29
CA TYR A 637 33.74 -37.78 38.64
C TYR A 637 32.81 -38.49 37.60
N PHE A 638 33.42 -38.95 36.49
CA PHE A 638 32.93 -39.60 35.24
C PHE A 638 33.01 -41.16 35.29
N PRO A 639 32.36 -42.01 34.42
CA PRO A 639 32.80 -42.26 33.02
C PRO A 639 31.79 -42.85 31.97
N ASN A 640 32.26 -42.85 30.70
CA ASN A 640 31.93 -43.69 29.51
C ASN A 640 31.22 -43.03 28.29
N CYS A 641 32.03 -42.80 27.24
CA CYS A 641 31.70 -42.48 25.82
C CYS A 641 31.89 -43.78 24.99
N PRO A 642 31.34 -44.00 23.77
CA PRO A 642 31.39 -43.12 22.58
C PRO A 642 30.05 -43.09 21.79
N THR A 643 29.73 -42.26 20.78
CA THR A 643 30.40 -41.82 19.55
C THR A 643 29.43 -40.85 18.83
N ASN A 644 29.94 -40.00 17.93
CA ASN A 644 29.22 -39.10 16.99
C ASN A 644 28.63 -37.78 17.56
N GLN A 645 29.52 -36.88 17.98
CA GLN A 645 29.25 -35.44 17.94
C GLN A 645 29.88 -34.82 16.69
N SER A 646 29.18 -34.98 15.58
CA SER A 646 29.31 -34.14 14.39
C SER A 646 27.90 -33.92 13.88
N LEU A 647 27.47 -32.66 13.73
CA LEU A 647 26.19 -32.18 13.13
C LEU A 647 25.01 -31.80 14.04
N PHE A 648 25.20 -31.25 15.25
CA PHE A 648 24.06 -30.69 16.00
C PHE A 648 24.30 -29.38 16.77
N LEU A 649 25.25 -28.55 16.34
CA LEU A 649 25.50 -27.22 16.93
C LEU A 649 25.60 -26.12 15.86
N LEU A 650 24.57 -25.99 15.01
CA LEU A 650 24.50 -24.93 13.99
C LEU A 650 23.14 -24.26 13.80
N VAL A 651 22.16 -24.42 14.71
CA VAL A 651 20.82 -23.81 14.50
C VAL A 651 20.21 -23.19 15.77
N LYS A 652 20.97 -22.44 16.56
CA LYS A 652 20.38 -21.47 17.52
C LYS A 652 21.36 -20.33 17.81
N GLU A 653 21.46 -19.37 16.90
CA GLU A 653 21.96 -18.02 17.23
C GLU A 653 21.62 -17.00 16.13
N ASP A 654 20.33 -16.86 15.79
CA ASP A 654 19.82 -15.78 14.92
C ASP A 654 18.61 -15.10 15.58
N VAL A 655 18.83 -14.28 16.61
CA VAL A 655 17.78 -13.33 17.09
C VAL A 655 18.33 -11.97 17.54
N VAL A 656 19.60 -11.78 17.86
CA VAL A 656 20.00 -10.56 18.60
C VAL A 656 20.75 -9.50 17.78
N HIS A 657 21.39 -9.83 16.66
CA HIS A 657 22.17 -8.84 15.90
C HIS A 657 22.01 -9.03 14.39
N GLY A 658 21.48 -8.02 13.69
CA GLY A 658 21.15 -8.04 12.27
C GLY A 658 22.27 -8.48 11.30
N PRO A 659 21.99 -8.48 9.98
CA PRO A 659 22.68 -9.30 8.96
C PRO A 659 24.18 -8.99 8.71
N GLY A 660 24.83 -8.13 9.49
CA GLY A 660 26.26 -7.84 9.42
C GLY A 660 27.15 -8.58 10.43
N ASN A 661 26.61 -9.14 11.51
CA ASN A 661 27.43 -9.47 12.68
C ASN A 661 28.11 -10.85 12.62
N TRP A 662 27.59 -11.80 11.84
CA TRP A 662 28.22 -13.13 11.70
C TRP A 662 29.54 -13.06 10.91
N PHE A 663 29.57 -12.25 9.84
CA PHE A 663 30.74 -12.05 9.00
C PHE A 663 31.82 -11.24 9.72
N GLU A 664 31.39 -10.25 10.51
CA GLU A 664 32.25 -9.44 11.39
C GLU A 664 32.88 -10.30 12.49
N LYS A 665 32.11 -11.18 13.15
CA LYS A 665 32.63 -12.17 14.11
C LYS A 665 33.58 -13.18 13.46
N ILE A 666 33.35 -13.59 12.22
CA ILE A 666 34.28 -14.50 11.50
C ILE A 666 35.59 -13.79 11.18
N ILE A 667 35.53 -12.55 10.68
CA ILE A 667 36.73 -11.76 10.37
C ILE A 667 37.49 -11.44 11.66
N GLN A 668 36.81 -11.00 12.73
CA GLN A 668 37.45 -10.77 14.04
C GLN A 668 38.05 -12.05 14.62
N ARG A 669 37.32 -13.18 14.67
CA ARG A 669 37.86 -14.46 15.17
C ARG A 669 39.01 -15.00 14.33
N ARG A 670 39.05 -14.71 13.02
CA ARG A 670 40.19 -15.08 12.15
C ARG A 670 41.36 -14.12 12.34
N LEU A 671 41.13 -12.83 12.52
CA LEU A 671 42.17 -11.83 12.81
C LEU A 671 42.82 -12.06 14.18
N GLU A 672 42.04 -12.43 15.20
CA GLU A 672 42.50 -12.78 16.55
C GLU A 672 43.34 -14.08 16.57
N ARG A 673 43.13 -15.01 15.63
CA ARG A 673 43.93 -16.25 15.52
C ARG A 673 45.27 -16.08 14.81
N VAL A 674 45.49 -14.96 14.10
CA VAL A 674 46.73 -14.71 13.33
C VAL A 674 47.83 -14.09 14.22
N SER A 675 47.66 -14.05 15.54
CA SER A 675 48.64 -13.45 16.46
C SER A 675 49.85 -14.32 16.80
N GLU A 676 49.89 -15.62 16.47
CA GLU A 676 50.99 -16.47 16.98
C GLU A 676 51.89 -17.13 15.93
N THR A 677 51.44 -17.44 14.71
CA THR A 677 52.33 -18.10 13.74
C THR A 677 51.90 -17.87 12.30
N SER A 678 52.44 -16.83 11.65
CA SER A 678 52.78 -16.80 10.22
C SER A 678 52.84 -15.35 9.72
N LEU A 679 53.97 -14.97 9.13
CA LEU A 679 54.23 -13.69 8.45
C LEU A 679 53.48 -13.55 7.10
N LEU A 680 52.57 -14.46 6.78
CA LEU A 680 51.82 -14.47 5.52
C LEU A 680 50.31 -14.43 5.79
N TRP A 681 49.68 -13.37 5.29
CA TRP A 681 48.23 -13.23 5.20
C TRP A 681 47.61 -14.48 4.54
N PRO A 682 46.53 -15.07 5.07
CA PRO A 682 45.90 -16.22 4.42
C PRO A 682 45.27 -15.80 3.09
N VAL A 683 45.92 -16.21 1.99
CA VAL A 683 45.47 -16.06 0.58
C VAL A 683 44.02 -16.55 0.38
N GLU A 684 43.53 -17.42 1.26
CA GLU A 684 42.19 -18.02 1.23
C GLU A 684 41.04 -17.01 1.51
N VAL A 685 41.25 -15.99 2.36
CA VAL A 685 40.20 -14.97 2.64
C VAL A 685 40.03 -14.01 1.45
N GLU A 686 41.11 -13.72 0.73
CA GLU A 686 41.03 -12.98 -0.54
C GLU A 686 40.42 -13.82 -1.66
N GLN A 687 40.62 -15.14 -1.68
CA GLN A 687 40.03 -16.03 -2.68
C GLN A 687 38.50 -16.13 -2.56
N ASP A 688 37.94 -16.16 -1.36
CA ASP A 688 36.48 -16.15 -1.16
C ASP A 688 35.84 -14.81 -1.57
N MET A 689 36.57 -13.69 -1.49
CA MET A 689 36.11 -12.37 -1.95
C MET A 689 36.40 -12.08 -3.43
N LYS A 690 37.36 -12.77 -4.06
CA LYS A 690 37.57 -12.70 -5.51
C LYS A 690 36.33 -13.12 -6.31
N ASN A 691 35.44 -13.92 -5.72
CA ASN A 691 34.14 -14.26 -6.29
C ASN A 691 33.08 -13.14 -6.21
N LYS A 692 33.38 -11.97 -5.60
CA LYS A 692 32.42 -10.86 -5.39
C LYS A 692 32.88 -9.46 -5.88
N ASP A 693 33.95 -9.36 -6.66
CA ASP A 693 34.43 -8.11 -7.31
C ASP A 693 34.72 -6.89 -6.39
N GLN A 694 34.77 -7.05 -5.05
CA GLN A 694 35.01 -5.95 -4.11
C GLN A 694 36.15 -6.28 -3.14
N PRO A 695 37.26 -5.51 -3.14
CA PRO A 695 38.36 -5.70 -2.19
C PRO A 695 37.92 -5.47 -0.74
N LEU A 696 38.43 -6.29 0.20
CA LEU A 696 38.04 -6.27 1.60
C LEU A 696 38.28 -4.90 2.28
N LEU A 697 39.42 -4.24 1.97
CA LEU A 697 39.72 -2.90 2.49
C LEU A 697 38.70 -1.86 2.00
N VAL A 698 38.30 -1.93 0.73
CA VAL A 698 37.31 -1.02 0.13
C VAL A 698 35.93 -1.30 0.73
N TRP A 699 35.58 -2.56 0.93
CA TRP A 699 34.34 -2.96 1.60
C TRP A 699 34.28 -2.45 3.05
N ALA A 700 35.34 -2.65 3.84
CA ALA A 700 35.39 -2.20 5.23
C ALA A 700 35.25 -0.67 5.34
N ALA A 701 35.94 0.05 4.44
CA ALA A 701 35.86 1.51 4.37
C ALA A 701 34.47 2.02 3.94
N ALA A 702 33.80 1.34 3.00
CA ALA A 702 32.43 1.65 2.57
C ALA A 702 31.38 1.39 3.68
N ASN A 703 31.61 0.37 4.51
CA ASN A 703 30.72 -0.04 5.61
C ASN A 703 31.07 0.61 6.96
N LYS A 704 31.93 1.64 6.95
CA LYS A 704 32.30 2.44 8.14
C LYS A 704 32.95 1.61 9.26
N LYS A 705 33.66 0.53 8.94
CA LYS A 705 34.32 -0.35 9.91
C LYS A 705 35.75 0.11 10.18
N ALA A 706 35.92 1.09 11.07
CA ALA A 706 37.23 1.72 11.33
C ALA A 706 38.27 0.72 11.85
N ASP A 707 37.91 -0.07 12.86
CA ASP A 707 38.81 -1.05 13.48
C ASP A 707 39.30 -2.10 12.46
N ILE A 708 38.40 -2.58 11.59
CA ILE A 708 38.76 -3.53 10.52
C ILE A 708 39.70 -2.87 9.51
N VAL A 709 39.44 -1.62 9.12
CA VAL A 709 40.34 -0.89 8.19
C VAL A 709 41.73 -0.73 8.80
N GLU A 710 41.82 -0.36 10.07
CA GLU A 710 43.10 -0.19 10.77
C GLU A 710 43.88 -1.50 10.85
N ILE A 711 43.24 -2.58 11.32
CA ILE A 711 43.87 -3.91 11.37
C ILE A 711 44.32 -4.37 9.98
N LEU A 712 43.51 -4.16 8.94
CA LEU A 712 43.87 -4.55 7.57
C LEU A 712 45.11 -3.82 7.08
N LEU A 713 45.26 -2.53 7.39
CA LEU A 713 46.42 -1.73 7.02
C LEU A 713 47.66 -2.12 7.83
N GLU A 714 47.54 -2.36 9.14
CA GLU A 714 48.62 -2.86 9.99
C GLU A 714 49.15 -4.23 9.51
N LYS A 715 48.26 -5.08 8.99
CA LYS A 715 48.60 -6.39 8.42
C LYS A 715 49.11 -6.31 6.97
N GLY A 716 49.31 -5.11 6.41
CA GLY A 716 49.95 -4.90 5.11
C GLY A 716 49.01 -4.95 3.90
N SER A 717 47.69 -4.73 4.09
CA SER A 717 46.76 -4.65 2.96
C SER A 717 47.13 -3.52 1.99
N ASP A 718 47.04 -3.78 0.68
CA ASP A 718 47.33 -2.77 -0.33
C ASP A 718 46.32 -1.62 -0.29
N ILE A 719 46.77 -0.46 0.16
CA ILE A 719 45.97 0.77 0.23
C ILE A 719 45.54 1.30 -1.15
N LYS A 720 46.22 0.88 -2.22
CA LYS A 720 45.93 1.27 -3.60
C LYS A 720 44.91 0.37 -4.27
N VAL A 721 44.42 -0.67 -3.59
CA VAL A 721 43.44 -1.60 -4.14
C VAL A 721 42.18 -0.85 -4.58
N LYS A 722 41.66 -1.24 -5.75
CA LYS A 722 40.50 -0.61 -6.39
C LYS A 722 39.38 -1.62 -6.55
N ASP A 723 38.15 -1.17 -6.35
CA ASP A 723 36.96 -1.94 -6.72
C ASP A 723 36.77 -1.98 -8.25
N LYS A 724 35.69 -2.66 -8.70
CA LYS A 724 35.26 -2.70 -10.11
C LYS A 724 35.03 -1.34 -10.77
N ASN A 725 34.81 -0.28 -9.99
CA ASN A 725 34.63 1.09 -10.49
C ASN A 725 35.94 1.89 -10.49
N GLY A 726 37.06 1.26 -10.11
CA GLY A 726 38.36 1.92 -9.92
C GLY A 726 38.46 2.73 -8.62
N CYS A 727 37.47 2.64 -7.72
CA CYS A 727 37.45 3.39 -6.48
C CYS A 727 38.34 2.72 -5.41
N THR A 728 39.21 3.51 -4.79
CA THR A 728 39.95 3.09 -3.60
C THR A 728 39.08 3.21 -2.35
N ALA A 729 39.57 2.68 -1.21
CA ALA A 729 38.93 2.85 0.10
C ALA A 729 38.69 4.35 0.44
N LEU A 730 39.63 5.22 0.05
CA LEU A 730 39.52 6.66 0.24
C LEU A 730 38.40 7.29 -0.60
N CYS A 731 38.09 6.75 -1.79
CA CYS A 731 36.98 7.25 -2.62
C CYS A 731 35.61 6.93 -2.03
N VAL A 732 35.43 5.73 -1.46
CA VAL A 732 34.11 5.20 -1.06
C VAL A 732 33.69 5.55 0.36
N THR A 733 34.64 5.78 1.27
CA THR A 733 34.29 6.03 2.68
C THR A 733 33.70 7.42 2.89
N ASN A 734 32.69 7.55 3.75
CA ASN A 734 32.20 8.86 4.21
C ASN A 734 32.59 9.18 5.65
N ASN A 735 33.27 8.25 6.32
CA ASN A 735 33.70 8.39 7.71
C ASN A 735 35.04 9.16 7.75
N THR A 736 35.08 10.24 8.53
CA THR A 736 36.28 11.08 8.68
C THR A 736 37.42 10.37 9.40
N GLN A 737 37.14 9.52 10.39
CA GLN A 737 38.15 8.73 11.09
C GLN A 737 38.81 7.74 10.13
N ILE A 738 38.03 7.02 9.32
CA ILE A 738 38.56 6.11 8.29
C ILE A 738 39.36 6.89 7.24
N THR A 739 38.86 8.07 6.84
CA THR A 739 39.59 8.95 5.92
C THR A 739 40.95 9.35 6.50
N GLU A 740 41.01 9.69 7.78
CA GLU A 740 42.25 10.04 8.48
C GLU A 740 43.20 8.85 8.59
N ILE A 741 42.71 7.67 9.01
CA ILE A 741 43.49 6.42 9.07
C ILE A 741 44.11 6.14 7.69
N LEU A 742 43.31 6.19 6.62
CA LEU A 742 43.79 5.93 5.25
C LEU A 742 44.86 6.94 4.82
N LEU A 743 44.67 8.24 5.09
CA LEU A 743 45.68 9.25 4.72
C LEU A 743 46.98 9.11 5.55
N ASN A 744 46.88 8.78 6.84
CA ASN A 744 48.05 8.54 7.68
C ASN A 744 48.85 7.30 7.22
N HIS A 745 48.18 6.31 6.64
CA HIS A 745 48.81 5.13 6.02
C HIS A 745 49.21 5.35 4.54
N GLY A 746 49.23 6.60 4.06
CA GLY A 746 49.77 6.95 2.75
C GLY A 746 48.77 6.88 1.57
N ALA A 747 47.46 6.89 1.82
CA ALA A 747 46.48 7.00 0.74
C ALA A 747 46.65 8.32 -0.03
N GLN A 748 46.66 8.24 -1.37
CA GLN A 748 46.85 9.41 -2.21
C GLN A 748 45.56 10.24 -2.34
N LEU A 749 45.65 11.53 -2.01
CA LEU A 749 44.54 12.49 -2.08
C LEU A 749 43.93 12.61 -3.48
N GLU A 750 44.76 12.52 -4.53
CA GLU A 750 44.38 12.72 -5.94
C GLU A 750 44.24 11.41 -6.71
N THR A 751 43.96 10.30 -6.01
CA THR A 751 43.69 9.03 -6.68
C THR A 751 42.46 9.13 -7.58
N ARG A 752 42.47 8.42 -8.70
CA ARG A 752 41.43 8.53 -9.74
C ARG A 752 40.79 7.18 -10.00
N ASN A 753 39.45 7.18 -10.00
CA ASN A 753 38.64 6.03 -10.37
C ASN A 753 38.43 5.94 -11.90
N LEU A 754 37.63 4.98 -12.40
CA LEU A 754 37.40 4.82 -13.84
C LEU A 754 36.72 6.01 -14.51
N ARG A 755 35.99 6.83 -13.75
CA ARG A 755 35.39 8.09 -14.23
C ARG A 755 36.28 9.29 -13.96
N ASN A 756 37.54 9.04 -13.61
CA ASN A 756 38.52 10.05 -13.26
C ASN A 756 38.10 10.94 -12.07
N ASN A 757 37.19 10.46 -11.22
CA ASN A 757 36.80 11.18 -10.00
C ASN A 757 37.89 11.04 -8.94
N THR A 758 38.24 12.16 -8.31
CA THR A 758 39.08 12.20 -7.10
C THR A 758 38.23 11.90 -5.85
N PRO A 759 38.84 11.53 -4.71
CA PRO A 759 38.16 11.42 -3.42
C PRO A 759 37.32 12.65 -3.07
N LEU A 760 37.79 13.86 -3.42
CA LEU A 760 37.06 15.10 -3.22
C LEU A 760 35.80 15.15 -4.09
N ILE A 761 35.89 14.80 -5.38
CA ILE A 761 34.74 14.75 -6.29
C ILE A 761 33.71 13.71 -5.84
N CYS A 762 34.16 12.52 -5.40
CA CYS A 762 33.30 11.49 -4.83
C CYS A 762 32.58 11.99 -3.56
N ALA A 763 33.32 12.62 -2.63
CA ALA A 763 32.75 13.18 -1.42
C ALA A 763 31.78 14.34 -1.70
N ALA A 764 32.09 15.16 -2.69
CA ALA A 764 31.26 16.29 -3.11
C ALA A 764 29.93 15.80 -3.70
N ARG A 765 29.97 14.79 -4.59
CA ARG A 765 28.77 14.16 -5.16
C ARG A 765 27.93 13.44 -4.11
N GLY A 766 28.57 12.82 -3.11
CA GLY A 766 27.91 12.10 -2.02
C GLY A 766 27.34 12.99 -0.89
N GLY A 767 27.58 14.30 -0.92
CA GLY A 767 27.12 15.21 0.14
C GLY A 767 27.92 15.11 1.44
N TRP A 768 29.13 14.55 1.43
CA TRP A 768 29.89 14.25 2.64
C TRP A 768 30.66 15.47 3.17
N LYS A 769 29.93 16.49 3.63
CA LYS A 769 30.48 17.81 4.04
C LYS A 769 31.69 17.73 4.96
N LYS A 770 31.66 16.86 5.99
CA LYS A 770 32.80 16.70 6.92
C LYS A 770 34.05 16.17 6.21
N LYS A 771 33.89 15.18 5.33
CA LYS A 771 35.00 14.64 4.53
C LYS A 771 35.51 15.65 3.51
N VAL A 772 34.62 16.40 2.84
CA VAL A 772 35.01 17.49 1.92
C VAL A 772 35.87 18.52 2.65
N ALA A 773 35.42 18.99 3.83
CA ALA A 773 36.18 19.94 4.63
C ALA A 773 37.56 19.38 5.04
N PHE A 774 37.60 18.10 5.41
CA PHE A 774 38.84 17.42 5.79
C PHE A 774 39.82 17.26 4.62
N LEU A 775 39.34 16.82 3.46
CA LEU A 775 40.17 16.67 2.24
C LEU A 775 40.73 18.02 1.77
N LEU A 776 39.91 19.07 1.77
CA LEU A 776 40.37 20.43 1.44
C LEU A 776 41.42 20.92 2.45
N LYS A 777 41.23 20.66 3.75
CA LYS A 777 42.24 20.97 4.78
C LYS A 777 43.56 20.24 4.55
N LYS A 778 43.52 19.02 4.00
CA LYS A 778 44.70 18.22 3.65
C LYS A 778 45.31 18.59 2.28
N GLY A 779 44.76 19.59 1.58
CA GLY A 779 45.31 20.11 0.33
C GLY A 779 44.81 19.40 -0.93
N ALA A 780 43.63 18.78 -0.90
CA ALA A 780 43.00 18.24 -2.10
C ALA A 780 42.71 19.36 -3.12
N ASP A 781 42.95 19.10 -4.40
CA ASP A 781 42.73 20.06 -5.49
C ASP A 781 41.23 20.30 -5.71
N ILE A 782 40.78 21.51 -5.38
CA ILE A 782 39.37 21.92 -5.48
C ILE A 782 38.88 22.00 -6.94
N GLU A 783 39.79 22.25 -7.88
CA GLU A 783 39.50 22.39 -9.31
C GLU A 783 39.83 21.12 -10.12
N ALA A 784 40.13 20.01 -9.44
CA ALA A 784 40.32 18.73 -10.09
C ALA A 784 39.09 18.36 -10.95
N ARG A 785 39.36 17.88 -12.16
CA ARG A 785 38.34 17.51 -13.15
C ARG A 785 38.23 16.00 -13.34
N ASN A 786 37.00 15.53 -13.48
CA ASN A 786 36.71 14.15 -13.85
C ASN A 786 36.60 13.96 -15.37
N SER A 787 36.18 12.77 -15.84
CA SER A 787 36.11 12.45 -17.28
C SER A 787 35.10 13.29 -18.06
N LEU A 788 34.17 13.96 -17.38
CA LEU A 788 33.20 14.89 -17.99
C LEU A 788 33.62 16.36 -17.80
N LYS A 789 34.87 16.59 -17.39
CA LYS A 789 35.41 17.88 -16.92
C LYS A 789 34.64 18.52 -15.76
N ASN A 790 33.80 17.79 -15.04
CA ASN A 790 33.14 18.32 -13.85
C ASN A 790 34.15 18.48 -12.71
N THR A 791 34.11 19.64 -12.05
CA THR A 791 34.84 19.92 -10.79
C THR A 791 34.12 19.30 -9.59
N ALA A 792 34.70 19.45 -8.40
CA ALA A 792 34.03 19.10 -7.15
C ALA A 792 32.72 19.89 -6.98
N LEU A 793 32.70 21.19 -7.36
CA LEU A 793 31.50 22.03 -7.27
C LEU A 793 30.40 21.54 -8.22
N ALA A 794 30.70 21.31 -9.50
CA ALA A 794 29.73 20.77 -10.46
C ALA A 794 29.18 19.41 -10.00
N SER A 795 30.02 18.56 -9.42
CA SER A 795 29.62 17.26 -8.87
C SER A 795 28.77 17.40 -7.60
N ALA A 796 29.04 18.39 -6.74
CA ALA A 796 28.19 18.72 -5.60
C ALA A 796 26.83 19.26 -6.06
N VAL A 797 26.79 20.06 -7.13
CA VAL A 797 25.55 20.54 -7.74
C VAL A 797 24.75 19.40 -8.36
N LEU A 798 25.39 18.34 -8.87
CA LEU A 798 24.73 17.10 -9.29
C LEU A 798 24.23 16.26 -8.09
N GLY A 799 24.95 16.28 -6.96
CA GLY A 799 24.52 15.63 -5.72
C GLY A 799 23.33 16.32 -5.05
N GLY A 800 23.37 17.64 -4.92
CA GLY A 800 22.27 18.48 -4.43
C GLY A 800 22.44 18.97 -3.00
N ASP A 801 23.58 18.68 -2.38
CA ASP A 801 23.88 19.08 -1.01
C ASP A 801 24.32 20.56 -0.94
N LEU A 802 23.43 21.42 -0.45
CA LEU A 802 23.68 22.85 -0.30
C LEU A 802 24.82 23.16 0.68
N GLY A 803 25.06 22.29 1.65
CA GLY A 803 26.11 22.43 2.65
C GLY A 803 27.50 22.23 2.05
N VAL A 804 27.64 21.24 1.17
CA VAL A 804 28.87 21.00 0.39
C VAL A 804 29.07 22.09 -0.65
N ILE A 805 28.02 22.48 -1.38
CA ILE A 805 28.11 23.54 -2.40
C ILE A 805 28.57 24.85 -1.75
N GLY A 806 27.95 25.23 -0.63
CA GLY A 806 28.37 26.41 0.14
C GLY A 806 29.82 26.32 0.59
N LEU A 807 30.22 25.18 1.17
CA LEU A 807 31.60 24.96 1.61
C LEU A 807 32.62 25.08 0.48
N LEU A 808 32.34 24.51 -0.70
CA LEU A 808 33.24 24.58 -1.85
C LEU A 808 33.37 26.02 -2.36
N LEU A 809 32.26 26.75 -2.48
CA LEU A 809 32.28 28.17 -2.87
C LEU A 809 33.02 29.03 -1.85
N ASP A 810 32.79 28.80 -0.55
CA ASP A 810 33.49 29.51 0.54
C ASP A 810 35.00 29.19 0.58
N LYS A 811 35.41 28.04 0.00
CA LYS A 811 36.81 27.64 -0.17
C LYS A 811 37.40 28.04 -1.52
N GLY A 812 36.68 28.84 -2.31
CA GLY A 812 37.16 29.43 -3.55
C GLY A 812 36.98 28.57 -4.79
N ALA A 813 36.05 27.60 -4.79
CA ALA A 813 35.72 26.85 -6.00
C ALA A 813 35.15 27.78 -7.09
N ASP A 814 35.57 27.59 -8.33
CA ASP A 814 35.14 28.40 -9.47
C ASP A 814 33.68 28.11 -9.85
N ALA A 815 32.80 29.08 -9.58
CA ALA A 815 31.38 29.04 -9.94
C ALA A 815 31.13 29.04 -11.46
N GLU A 816 32.11 29.44 -12.26
CA GLU A 816 32.05 29.49 -13.72
C GLU A 816 32.78 28.33 -14.41
N SER A 817 33.24 27.34 -13.64
CA SER A 817 33.88 26.15 -14.20
C SER A 817 32.96 25.42 -15.17
N LYS A 818 33.45 25.14 -16.39
CA LYS A 818 32.66 24.47 -17.44
C LYS A 818 32.99 22.99 -17.56
N ASN A 819 31.95 22.17 -17.68
CA ASN A 819 32.07 20.76 -18.02
C ASN A 819 32.30 20.55 -19.54
N ASP A 820 32.31 19.30 -20.02
CA ASP A 820 32.50 19.01 -21.45
C ASP A 820 31.40 19.57 -22.38
N CYS A 821 30.18 19.74 -21.87
CA CYS A 821 29.08 20.38 -22.59
C CYS A 821 29.15 21.92 -22.54
N GLY A 822 30.12 22.47 -21.80
CA GLY A 822 30.21 23.91 -21.55
C GLY A 822 29.30 24.39 -20.41
N ASP A 823 28.61 23.49 -19.71
CA ASP A 823 27.69 23.86 -18.65
C ASP A 823 28.46 24.28 -17.39
N THR A 824 28.08 25.44 -16.84
CA THR A 824 28.51 25.90 -15.51
C THR A 824 27.72 25.19 -14.40
N PRO A 825 28.17 25.24 -13.14
CA PRO A 825 27.37 24.86 -11.97
C PRO A 825 25.93 25.42 -12.01
N LEU A 826 25.74 26.68 -12.44
CA LEU A 826 24.40 27.28 -12.54
C LEU A 826 23.56 26.63 -13.64
N ALA A 827 24.14 26.36 -14.81
CA ALA A 827 23.48 25.63 -15.89
C ALA A 827 23.06 24.22 -15.45
N ILE A 828 23.93 23.50 -14.73
CA ILE A 828 23.60 22.18 -14.16
C ILE A 828 22.44 22.27 -13.16
N ALA A 829 22.45 23.29 -12.28
CA ALA A 829 21.36 23.52 -11.34
C ALA A 829 20.03 23.81 -12.04
N ALA A 830 20.08 24.57 -13.14
CA ALA A 830 18.94 24.86 -14.01
C ALA A 830 18.38 23.61 -14.69
N ILE A 831 19.24 22.77 -15.29
CA ILE A 831 18.84 21.48 -15.89
C ILE A 831 18.15 20.57 -14.86
N LYS A 832 18.65 20.56 -13.62
CA LYS A 832 18.10 19.74 -12.52
C LYS A 832 16.91 20.36 -11.80
N GLY A 833 16.53 21.59 -12.10
CA GLY A 833 15.42 22.30 -11.44
C GLY A 833 15.65 22.58 -9.95
N ARG A 834 16.91 22.74 -9.52
CA ARG A 834 17.26 22.86 -8.11
C ARG A 834 17.22 24.30 -7.64
N LYS A 835 16.00 24.84 -7.43
CA LYS A 835 15.73 26.23 -7.01
C LYS A 835 16.66 26.75 -5.90
N ARG A 836 16.84 25.99 -4.81
CA ARG A 836 17.72 26.41 -3.68
C ARG A 836 19.19 26.46 -4.08
N THR A 837 19.65 25.54 -4.93
CA THR A 837 21.02 25.53 -5.44
C THR A 837 21.26 26.68 -6.39
N THR A 838 20.32 26.93 -7.31
CA THR A 838 20.33 28.09 -8.22
C THR A 838 20.42 29.39 -7.43
N THR A 839 19.57 29.55 -6.40
CA THR A 839 19.59 30.74 -5.50
C THR A 839 20.95 30.92 -4.85
N ARG A 840 21.55 29.84 -4.33
CA ARG A 840 22.85 29.89 -3.66
C ARG A 840 24.00 30.22 -4.61
N LEU A 841 23.99 29.67 -5.83
CA LEU A 841 25.00 29.95 -6.84
C LEU A 841 24.93 31.42 -7.29
N LEU A 842 23.72 31.93 -7.58
CA LEU A 842 23.52 33.34 -7.91
C LEU A 842 23.96 34.27 -6.78
N ALA A 843 23.60 33.96 -5.53
CA ALA A 843 24.04 34.73 -4.36
C ALA A 843 25.57 34.69 -4.15
N LYS A 844 26.27 33.71 -4.71
CA LYS A 844 27.73 33.58 -4.69
C LYS A 844 28.39 34.09 -5.97
N GLY A 845 27.65 34.84 -6.80
CA GLY A 845 28.19 35.54 -7.97
C GLY A 845 28.26 34.71 -9.25
N ALA A 846 27.56 33.56 -9.32
CA ALA A 846 27.44 32.83 -10.58
C ALA A 846 26.73 33.70 -11.63
N LYS A 847 27.26 33.73 -12.85
CA LYS A 847 26.75 34.58 -13.93
C LYS A 847 25.47 33.98 -14.49
N ILE A 848 24.39 34.75 -14.38
CA ILE A 848 23.05 34.32 -14.83
C ILE A 848 22.96 34.06 -16.33
N GLU A 849 23.78 34.77 -17.13
CA GLU A 849 23.83 34.67 -18.60
C GLU A 849 24.95 33.76 -19.14
N SER A 850 25.51 32.88 -18.31
CA SER A 850 26.59 31.99 -18.77
C SER A 850 26.10 30.97 -19.79
N ARG A 851 26.76 30.95 -20.96
CA ARG A 851 26.40 30.12 -22.10
C ARG A 851 27.19 28.83 -22.20
N ASN A 852 26.50 27.72 -22.47
CA ASN A 852 27.14 26.43 -22.74
C ASN A 852 27.64 26.32 -24.20
N ASN A 853 28.10 25.14 -24.61
CA ASN A 853 28.62 24.95 -25.97
C ASN A 853 27.56 25.12 -27.06
N ASN A 854 26.27 25.04 -26.74
CA ASN A 854 25.16 25.31 -27.66
C ASN A 854 24.67 26.76 -27.60
N GLN A 855 25.41 27.62 -26.91
CA GLN A 855 24.99 28.98 -26.56
C GLN A 855 23.71 29.04 -25.72
N GLU A 856 23.29 27.95 -25.09
CA GLU A 856 22.09 27.94 -24.23
C GLU A 856 22.42 28.61 -22.88
N THR A 857 21.54 29.49 -22.42
CA THR A 857 21.61 30.10 -21.08
C THR A 857 20.99 29.18 -20.03
N PRO A 858 21.21 29.41 -18.72
CA PRO A 858 20.53 28.66 -17.66
C PRO A 858 19.01 28.75 -17.77
N LEU A 859 18.46 29.89 -18.20
CA LEU A 859 17.02 30.06 -18.42
C LEU A 859 16.52 29.16 -19.57
N ALA A 860 17.22 29.15 -20.71
CA ALA A 860 16.90 28.25 -21.82
C ALA A 860 16.99 26.78 -21.38
N LEU A 861 18.01 26.39 -20.63
CA LEU A 861 18.16 25.02 -20.12
C LEU A 861 17.05 24.63 -19.13
N ALA A 862 16.65 25.54 -18.23
CA ALA A 862 15.49 25.33 -17.36
C ALA A 862 14.21 25.16 -18.18
N ALA A 863 14.04 25.96 -19.25
CA ALA A 863 12.90 25.93 -20.12
C ALA A 863 12.80 24.64 -20.97
N ILE A 864 13.92 24.17 -21.52
CA ILE A 864 14.04 22.88 -22.23
C ILE A 864 13.63 21.70 -21.32
N ASN A 865 14.01 21.78 -20.03
CA ASN A 865 13.81 20.68 -19.08
C ASN A 865 12.52 20.80 -18.23
N GLY A 866 11.63 21.75 -18.56
CA GLY A 866 10.34 21.91 -17.88
C GLY A 866 10.47 22.33 -16.41
N ARG A 867 11.52 23.07 -16.04
CA ARG A 867 11.84 23.39 -14.64
C ARG A 867 11.16 24.68 -14.17
N LEU A 868 9.83 24.67 -14.10
CA LEU A 868 8.96 25.81 -13.78
C LEU A 868 9.51 26.72 -12.68
N GLU A 869 9.73 26.16 -11.49
CA GLU A 869 10.18 26.94 -10.32
C GLU A 869 11.58 27.55 -10.48
N THR A 870 12.44 26.93 -11.29
CA THR A 870 13.76 27.47 -11.58
C THR A 870 13.71 28.51 -12.70
N THR A 871 12.83 28.33 -13.69
CA THR A 871 12.51 29.35 -14.71
C THR A 871 12.02 30.64 -14.04
N LYS A 872 11.00 30.56 -13.18
CA LYS A 872 10.47 31.71 -12.41
C LYS A 872 11.57 32.40 -11.60
N LEU A 873 12.44 31.62 -10.94
CA LEU A 873 13.55 32.16 -10.17
C LEU A 873 14.56 32.89 -11.05
N LEU A 874 14.95 32.33 -12.19
CA LEU A 874 15.93 32.93 -13.09
C LEU A 874 15.39 34.24 -13.69
N LEU A 875 14.14 34.26 -14.15
CA LEU A 875 13.47 35.47 -14.64
C LEU A 875 13.44 36.56 -13.56
N LYS A 876 13.04 36.20 -12.32
CA LYS A 876 13.05 37.13 -11.18
C LYS A 876 14.44 37.71 -10.87
N ASN A 877 15.51 36.98 -11.19
CA ASN A 877 16.89 37.45 -11.00
C ASN A 877 17.45 38.16 -12.25
N GLY A 878 16.60 38.51 -13.22
CA GLY A 878 16.97 39.29 -14.39
C GLY A 878 17.60 38.48 -15.51
N ALA A 879 17.27 37.18 -15.63
CA ALA A 879 17.68 36.40 -16.80
C ALA A 879 17.03 36.95 -18.07
N ASP A 880 17.80 37.04 -19.15
CA ASP A 880 17.30 37.53 -20.44
C ASP A 880 16.31 36.54 -21.05
N ILE A 881 15.04 36.93 -21.07
CA ILE A 881 13.93 36.13 -21.59
C ILE A 881 14.01 35.91 -23.10
N GLU A 882 14.75 36.76 -23.82
CA GLU A 882 14.94 36.72 -25.27
C GLU A 882 16.32 36.17 -25.68
N ALA A 883 17.06 35.57 -24.75
CA ALA A 883 18.38 35.03 -25.02
C ALA A 883 18.34 33.92 -26.09
N ARG A 884 19.05 34.13 -27.20
CA ARG A 884 19.06 33.20 -28.33
C ARG A 884 20.18 32.17 -28.26
N ASP A 885 19.88 30.89 -28.47
CA ASP A 885 20.88 29.83 -28.62
C ASP A 885 21.53 29.81 -30.03
N LYS A 886 22.32 28.78 -30.35
CA LYS A 886 22.97 28.63 -31.66
C LYS A 886 22.00 28.50 -32.84
N ASP A 887 20.78 28.03 -32.59
CA ASP A 887 19.73 27.86 -33.60
C ASP A 887 18.75 29.05 -33.57
N GLU A 888 19.18 30.17 -32.99
CA GLU A 888 18.42 31.39 -32.76
C GLU A 888 17.15 31.20 -31.92
N ARG A 889 17.03 30.11 -31.15
CA ARG A 889 15.85 29.83 -30.32
C ARG A 889 15.94 30.58 -29.01
N THR A 890 14.83 31.18 -28.60
CA THR A 890 14.62 31.78 -27.27
C THR A 890 14.17 30.71 -26.26
N PRO A 891 14.23 30.97 -24.95
CA PRO A 891 13.65 30.09 -23.92
C PRO A 891 12.20 29.67 -24.23
N LEU A 892 11.37 30.56 -24.79
CA LEU A 892 10.01 30.24 -25.21
C LEU A 892 9.99 29.19 -26.31
N ALA A 893 10.74 29.40 -27.40
CA ALA A 893 10.83 28.44 -28.50
C ALA A 893 11.34 27.06 -28.02
N CYS A 894 12.32 27.07 -27.13
CA CYS A 894 12.84 25.87 -26.49
C CYS A 894 11.81 25.12 -25.63
N ALA A 895 11.01 25.83 -24.83
CA ALA A 895 9.93 25.23 -24.03
C ALA A 895 8.84 24.64 -24.92
N VAL A 896 8.48 25.33 -26.00
CA VAL A 896 7.49 24.88 -26.99
C VAL A 896 7.94 23.59 -27.67
N MET A 897 9.19 23.52 -28.15
CA MET A 897 9.73 22.32 -28.80
C MET A 897 9.82 21.10 -27.88
N LYS A 898 9.72 21.29 -26.56
CA LYS A 898 9.78 20.23 -25.56
C LYS A 898 8.43 19.91 -24.93
N GLY A 899 7.36 20.58 -25.34
CA GLY A 899 6.02 20.32 -24.79
C GLY A 899 5.82 20.84 -23.37
N ASN A 900 6.66 21.75 -22.88
CA ASN A 900 6.62 22.21 -21.49
C ASN A 900 5.58 23.32 -21.27
N VAL A 901 4.29 22.96 -21.30
CA VAL A 901 3.13 23.89 -21.28
C VAL A 901 3.21 24.93 -20.16
N GLU A 902 3.44 24.51 -18.91
CA GLU A 902 3.48 25.43 -17.75
C GLU A 902 4.63 26.45 -17.85
N VAL A 903 5.75 26.06 -18.45
CA VAL A 903 6.88 26.96 -18.68
C VAL A 903 6.56 27.93 -19.82
N VAL A 904 5.91 27.47 -20.88
CA VAL A 904 5.45 28.33 -21.98
C VAL A 904 4.50 29.40 -21.45
N GLU A 905 3.53 29.01 -20.62
CA GLU A 905 2.59 29.93 -19.98
C GLU A 905 3.32 31.02 -19.19
N VAL A 906 4.21 30.63 -18.28
CA VAL A 906 4.99 31.58 -17.46
C VAL A 906 5.87 32.50 -18.30
N LEU A 907 6.53 31.97 -19.34
CA LEU A 907 7.37 32.82 -20.21
C LEU A 907 6.53 33.88 -20.94
N LEU A 908 5.34 33.52 -21.42
CA LEU A 908 4.43 34.47 -22.06
C LEU A 908 3.87 35.49 -21.05
N GLU A 909 3.56 35.06 -19.83
CA GLU A 909 3.12 35.96 -18.74
C GLU A 909 4.20 36.97 -18.34
N GLU A 910 5.47 36.56 -18.37
CA GLU A 910 6.63 37.40 -18.08
C GLU A 910 7.09 38.22 -19.31
N GLY A 911 6.30 38.21 -20.39
CA GLY A 911 6.48 39.09 -21.55
C GLY A 911 7.42 38.58 -22.64
N ALA A 912 7.62 37.26 -22.74
CA ALA A 912 8.34 36.68 -23.88
C ALA A 912 7.63 37.01 -25.21
N ASP A 913 8.39 37.33 -26.25
CA ASP A 913 7.83 37.61 -27.56
C ASP A 913 7.24 36.33 -28.18
N ILE A 914 5.93 36.34 -28.40
CA ILE A 914 5.17 35.21 -28.97
C ILE A 914 5.47 34.98 -30.46
N GLU A 915 6.05 35.97 -31.15
CA GLU A 915 6.39 35.92 -32.57
C GLU A 915 7.88 35.71 -32.84
N VAL A 916 8.63 35.24 -31.83
CA VAL A 916 10.06 34.87 -32.00
C VAL A 916 10.25 33.91 -33.16
N ARG A 917 11.42 33.98 -33.79
CA ARG A 917 11.77 33.15 -34.94
C ARG A 917 13.06 32.42 -34.67
N ASP A 918 13.04 31.12 -34.89
CA ASP A 918 14.27 30.31 -34.93
C ASP A 918 15.02 30.52 -36.25
N VAL A 919 16.15 29.83 -36.42
CA VAL A 919 17.00 29.91 -37.62
C VAL A 919 16.27 29.55 -38.93
N ASP A 920 15.20 28.76 -38.86
CA ASP A 920 14.35 28.42 -40.02
C ASP A 920 13.20 29.42 -40.23
N GLY A 921 13.13 30.47 -39.42
CA GLY A 921 12.08 31.49 -39.41
C GLY A 921 10.77 31.03 -38.80
N ARG A 922 10.72 29.88 -38.11
CA ARG A 922 9.50 29.30 -37.55
C ARG A 922 9.11 30.03 -36.27
N SER A 923 7.83 30.38 -36.16
CA SER A 923 7.25 30.93 -34.93
C SER A 923 6.98 29.82 -33.89
N PRO A 924 6.80 30.16 -32.59
CA PRO A 924 6.34 29.22 -31.57
C PRO A 924 5.11 28.43 -32.02
N LEU A 925 4.13 29.09 -32.66
CA LEU A 925 2.93 28.41 -33.17
C LEU A 925 3.25 27.38 -34.25
N ALA A 926 4.19 27.68 -35.15
CA ALA A 926 4.65 26.71 -36.15
C ALA A 926 5.41 25.54 -35.50
N LEU A 927 6.25 25.79 -34.50
CA LEU A 927 6.96 24.75 -33.75
C LEU A 927 5.99 23.84 -32.99
N ALA A 928 4.99 24.39 -32.31
CA ALA A 928 3.95 23.63 -31.61
C ALA A 928 3.10 22.80 -32.59
N ALA A 929 2.79 23.38 -33.75
CA ALA A 929 2.06 22.68 -34.82
C ALA A 929 2.90 21.59 -35.50
N MET A 930 4.23 21.69 -35.53
CA MET A 930 5.11 20.61 -35.97
C MET A 930 5.14 19.48 -34.94
N ASP A 931 5.29 19.82 -33.66
CA ASP A 931 5.38 18.84 -32.58
C ASP A 931 4.07 18.04 -32.38
N GLY A 932 2.92 18.66 -32.66
CA GLY A 932 1.61 18.06 -32.38
C GLY A 932 1.06 18.44 -31.00
N SER A 933 1.64 19.45 -30.35
CA SER A 933 1.28 19.89 -29.01
C SER A 933 -0.01 20.74 -29.01
N GLU A 934 -1.16 20.07 -28.92
CA GLU A 934 -2.49 20.72 -28.92
C GLU A 934 -2.64 21.78 -27.82
N SER A 935 -2.20 21.48 -26.59
CA SER A 935 -2.29 22.39 -25.45
C SER A 935 -1.49 23.67 -25.68
N ILE A 936 -0.31 23.58 -26.29
CA ILE A 936 0.55 24.73 -26.57
C ILE A 936 -0.02 25.54 -27.74
N VAL A 937 -0.52 24.87 -28.79
CA VAL A 937 -1.22 25.56 -29.88
C VAL A 937 -2.39 26.37 -29.34
N LYS A 938 -3.22 25.75 -28.48
CA LYS A 938 -4.35 26.44 -27.86
C LYS A 938 -3.91 27.65 -27.04
N LEU A 939 -2.91 27.47 -26.16
CA LEU A 939 -2.36 28.55 -25.34
C LEU A 939 -1.79 29.70 -26.17
N LEU A 940 -1.04 29.40 -27.23
CA LEU A 940 -0.47 30.43 -28.12
C LEU A 940 -1.56 31.20 -28.87
N LEU A 941 -2.61 30.52 -29.33
CA LEU A 941 -3.76 31.16 -29.98
C LEU A 941 -4.56 32.02 -28.99
N GLU A 942 -4.76 31.57 -27.75
CA GLU A 942 -5.37 32.35 -26.68
C GLU A 942 -4.58 33.62 -26.31
N LYS A 943 -3.27 33.63 -26.61
CA LYS A 943 -2.37 34.79 -26.45
C LYS A 943 -2.15 35.56 -27.76
N ASP A 944 -3.08 35.43 -28.71
CA ASP A 944 -3.11 36.15 -29.99
C ASP A 944 -1.90 35.90 -30.92
N ALA A 945 -1.30 34.70 -30.88
CA ALA A 945 -0.26 34.33 -31.85
C ALA A 945 -0.77 34.43 -33.29
N ASN A 946 0.06 34.95 -34.21
CA ASN A 946 -0.30 35.11 -35.61
C ASN A 946 -0.43 33.76 -36.31
N VAL A 947 -1.67 33.31 -36.45
CA VAL A 947 -2.05 32.04 -37.10
C VAL A 947 -1.53 31.89 -38.54
N ASN A 948 -1.29 33.01 -39.22
CA ASN A 948 -0.84 33.06 -40.61
C ASN A 948 0.64 33.44 -40.77
N SER A 949 1.41 33.44 -39.67
CA SER A 949 2.85 33.67 -39.68
C SER A 949 3.54 32.66 -40.60
N ARG A 950 4.50 33.13 -41.40
CA ARG A 950 5.19 32.31 -42.41
C ARG A 950 6.66 32.15 -42.04
N ASP A 951 7.18 30.94 -42.18
CA ASP A 951 8.61 30.65 -41.98
C ASP A 951 9.45 31.00 -43.22
N LEU A 952 10.77 30.68 -43.21
CA LEU A 952 11.64 30.95 -44.36
C LEU A 952 11.23 30.17 -45.62
N LYS A 953 10.61 29.00 -45.46
CA LYS A 953 10.01 28.22 -46.56
C LYS A 953 8.67 28.79 -47.03
N ARG A 954 8.25 29.91 -46.44
CA ARG A 954 6.97 30.60 -46.69
C ARG A 954 5.76 29.72 -46.34
N VAL A 955 5.89 28.74 -45.46
CA VAL A 955 4.75 27.91 -45.02
C VAL A 955 4.24 28.35 -43.65
N THR A 956 2.99 28.01 -43.33
CA THR A 956 2.32 28.39 -42.06
C THR A 956 2.27 27.22 -41.08
N ALA A 957 1.88 27.49 -39.83
CA ALA A 957 1.62 26.44 -38.83
C ALA A 957 0.63 25.37 -39.33
N LEU A 958 -0.41 25.78 -40.09
CA LEU A 958 -1.38 24.86 -40.66
C LEU A 958 -0.76 23.94 -41.71
N TRP A 959 0.18 24.45 -42.51
CA TRP A 959 0.93 23.62 -43.46
C TRP A 959 1.75 22.55 -42.73
N HIS A 960 2.45 22.93 -41.65
CA HIS A 960 3.23 21.99 -40.84
C HIS A 960 2.33 20.91 -40.21
N ALA A 961 1.22 21.31 -39.59
CA ALA A 961 0.23 20.38 -39.05
C ALA A 961 -0.33 19.43 -40.12
N ALA A 962 -0.60 19.92 -41.33
CA ALA A 962 -1.07 19.12 -42.45
C ALA A 962 0.00 18.14 -42.97
N SER A 963 1.25 18.57 -43.00
CA SER A 963 2.38 17.72 -43.43
C SER A 963 2.66 16.55 -42.48
N LEU A 964 2.22 16.64 -41.22
CA LEU A 964 2.44 15.63 -40.19
C LEU A 964 1.14 14.91 -39.75
N GLY A 965 0.00 15.30 -40.29
CA GLY A 965 -1.29 14.64 -40.06
C GLY A 965 -2.02 15.05 -38.78
N HIS A 966 -1.71 16.22 -38.20
CA HIS A 966 -2.26 16.68 -36.92
C HIS A 966 -3.66 17.30 -37.09
N GLU A 967 -4.67 16.46 -37.28
CA GLU A 967 -6.05 16.86 -37.59
C GLU A 967 -6.69 17.81 -36.56
N SER A 968 -6.44 17.60 -35.26
CA SER A 968 -6.99 18.46 -34.20
C SER A 968 -6.43 19.89 -34.30
N ILE A 969 -5.12 20.00 -34.50
CA ILE A 969 -4.43 21.29 -34.69
C ILE A 969 -4.94 22.00 -35.93
N ILE A 970 -5.17 21.29 -37.04
CA ILE A 970 -5.74 21.88 -38.25
C ILE A 970 -7.12 22.48 -37.98
N LYS A 971 -7.97 21.79 -37.19
CA LYS A 971 -9.28 22.33 -36.78
C LYS A 971 -9.12 23.58 -35.92
N MET A 972 -8.24 23.55 -34.92
CA MET A 972 -7.98 24.72 -34.05
C MET A 972 -7.51 25.93 -34.85
N LEU A 973 -6.48 25.74 -35.68
CA LEU A 973 -5.94 26.81 -36.54
C LEU A 973 -7.01 27.32 -37.53
N SER A 974 -7.83 26.44 -38.10
CA SER A 974 -8.91 26.83 -39.00
C SER A 974 -9.98 27.67 -38.31
N ASN A 975 -10.32 27.35 -37.05
CA ASN A 975 -11.29 28.10 -36.27
C ASN A 975 -10.80 29.52 -35.97
N GLU A 976 -9.48 29.69 -35.78
CA GLU A 976 -8.82 30.99 -35.58
C GLU A 976 -8.48 31.71 -36.91
N GLY A 977 -9.04 31.29 -38.04
CA GLY A 977 -8.90 32.00 -39.32
C GLY A 977 -7.59 31.73 -40.07
N ALA A 978 -6.96 30.56 -39.86
CA ALA A 978 -5.84 30.11 -40.69
C ALA A 978 -6.25 30.02 -42.17
N LYS A 979 -5.41 30.59 -43.05
CA LYS A 979 -5.57 30.46 -44.50
C LYS A 979 -5.27 29.02 -44.92
N LEU A 980 -6.28 28.32 -45.43
CA LEU A 980 -6.24 26.88 -45.73
C LEU A 980 -5.39 26.50 -46.96
N ASP A 981 -5.15 27.43 -47.89
CA ASP A 981 -4.48 27.17 -49.18
C ASP A 981 -3.19 28.00 -49.36
N VAL A 982 -2.45 28.26 -48.27
CA VAL A 982 -1.18 28.97 -48.35
C VAL A 982 -0.09 28.05 -48.90
N GLN A 983 0.41 28.37 -50.09
CA GLN A 983 1.51 27.64 -50.73
C GLN A 983 2.87 28.17 -50.28
N GLY A 984 3.77 27.26 -49.91
CA GLY A 984 5.17 27.56 -49.60
C GLY A 984 6.02 27.81 -50.84
N ARG A 985 7.35 27.89 -50.67
CA ARG A 985 8.31 28.00 -51.80
C ARG A 985 8.24 26.81 -52.76
N THR A 986 7.85 25.64 -52.27
CA THR A 986 7.67 24.43 -53.08
C THR A 986 6.34 24.39 -53.84
N GLN A 987 5.52 25.44 -53.75
CA GLN A 987 4.16 25.52 -54.31
C GLN A 987 3.19 24.44 -53.81
N LEU A 988 3.57 23.68 -52.77
CA LEU A 988 2.70 22.70 -52.13
C LEU A 988 1.77 23.41 -51.15
N SER A 989 0.46 23.22 -51.33
CA SER A 989 -0.53 23.62 -50.33
C SER A 989 -0.60 22.61 -49.18
N PRO A 990 -1.23 22.96 -48.04
CA PRO A 990 -1.46 22.01 -46.93
C PRO A 990 -2.17 20.73 -47.38
N LEU A 991 -3.12 20.84 -48.31
CA LEU A 991 -3.80 19.67 -48.88
C LEU A 991 -2.84 18.81 -49.71
N MET A 992 -2.01 19.42 -50.55
CA MET A 992 -1.06 18.69 -51.40
C MET A 992 -0.01 17.96 -50.58
N VAL A 993 0.55 18.60 -49.55
CA VAL A 993 1.55 17.95 -48.68
C VAL A 993 0.92 16.82 -47.85
N ALA A 994 -0.32 16.99 -47.36
CA ALA A 994 -1.03 15.92 -46.67
C ALA A 994 -1.34 14.73 -47.59
N GLN A 995 -1.59 14.98 -48.89
CA GLN A 995 -1.75 13.92 -49.88
C GLN A 995 -0.42 13.22 -50.18
N GLN A 996 0.66 13.98 -50.34
CA GLN A 996 1.99 13.44 -50.61
C GLN A 996 2.50 12.56 -49.46
N ASN A 997 2.17 12.94 -48.22
CA ASN A 997 2.54 12.19 -47.01
C ASN A 997 1.48 11.15 -46.58
N GLU A 998 0.47 10.90 -47.42
CA GLU A 998 -0.56 9.87 -47.22
C GLU A 998 -1.44 10.01 -45.95
N HIS A 999 -1.60 11.22 -45.41
CA HIS A 999 -2.46 11.50 -44.26
C HIS A 999 -3.95 11.56 -44.64
N LYS A 1000 -4.56 10.40 -44.92
CA LYS A 1000 -5.93 10.28 -45.45
C LYS A 1000 -7.00 11.04 -44.67
N GLY A 1001 -6.94 11.01 -43.33
CA GLY A 1001 -7.90 11.72 -42.48
C GLY A 1001 -7.75 13.23 -42.56
N THR A 1002 -6.51 13.73 -42.54
CA THR A 1002 -6.19 15.14 -42.80
C THR A 1002 -6.62 15.60 -44.20
N VAL A 1003 -6.40 14.78 -45.23
CA VAL A 1003 -6.87 15.07 -46.61
C VAL A 1003 -8.39 15.20 -46.65
N LYS A 1004 -9.11 14.31 -45.97
CA LYS A 1004 -10.58 14.36 -45.88
C LYS A 1004 -11.04 15.63 -45.14
N LEU A 1005 -10.36 15.98 -44.05
CA LEU A 1005 -10.63 17.17 -43.25
C LEU A 1005 -10.40 18.45 -44.04
N LEU A 1006 -9.23 18.62 -44.67
CA LEU A 1006 -8.90 19.82 -45.45
C LEU A 1006 -9.83 19.98 -46.66
N LYS A 1007 -10.18 18.89 -47.36
CA LYS A 1007 -11.20 18.93 -48.43
C LYS A 1007 -12.58 19.35 -47.93
N LYS A 1008 -12.94 18.99 -46.70
CA LYS A 1008 -14.20 19.41 -46.08
C LYS A 1008 -14.14 20.91 -45.76
N LEU A 1009 -13.11 21.37 -45.06
CA LEU A 1009 -12.94 22.77 -44.66
C LEU A 1009 -12.89 23.72 -45.88
N LEU A 1010 -12.17 23.34 -46.96
CA LEU A 1010 -12.11 24.12 -48.20
C LEU A 1010 -13.46 24.24 -48.93
N LYS A 1011 -14.36 23.26 -48.78
CA LYS A 1011 -15.72 23.32 -49.34
C LYS A 1011 -16.66 24.18 -48.50
N GLU A 1012 -16.42 24.24 -47.20
CA GLU A 1012 -17.24 25.00 -46.24
C GLU A 1012 -16.88 26.49 -46.20
N THR A 1013 -15.70 26.87 -46.67
CA THR A 1013 -15.34 28.28 -46.92
C THR A 1013 -15.94 28.77 -48.24
N PRO A 1014 -16.92 29.69 -48.26
CA PRO A 1014 -17.40 30.28 -49.50
C PRO A 1014 -16.27 31.08 -50.18
N PRO A 1015 -16.23 31.15 -51.53
CA PRO A 1015 -15.29 32.02 -52.22
C PRO A 1015 -15.62 33.47 -51.83
N ARG A 1016 -14.75 34.13 -51.05
CA ARG A 1016 -14.82 35.58 -50.89
C ARG A 1016 -14.52 36.19 -52.25
N GLY A 1017 -15.55 36.80 -52.83
CA GLY A 1017 -15.45 37.56 -54.07
C GLY A 1017 -14.46 38.72 -53.93
N SER A 1018 -13.71 38.91 -55.02
CA SER A 1018 -13.08 40.13 -55.55
C SER A 1018 -12.53 41.16 -54.57
#